data_AF-A0A8T5W7L2-F1
#
_entry.id   AF-A0A8T5W7L2-F1
#
_cell.length_a   1.000
_cell.length_b   1.000
_cell.length_c   1.000
_cell.angle_alpha   90.00
_cell.angle_beta   90.00
_cell.angle_gamma   90.00
#
_symmetry.space_group_name_H-M   'P 1'
#
loop_
_entity.id
_entity.type
_entity.pdbx_description
1 polymer ?
#
loop_
_entity_poly.entity_id
_entity_poly.type
_entity_poly.pdbx_seq_one_letter_code
_entity_poly.pdbx_strand_id
1 'polypeptide(L)'
;MSKIVMAAAIRGARKIVGEAEEFLNRAIKEKGKDQKVGFPETGFFLPIVYALLGIEVRTLGDMIPVLKEAKSLLREEPSESLWLPYLGDALDSGIATLFGEEIIVVLRYLYGKEPQPDCVGFYTDTWMRSYGIQLVDGRMPGFAVILGAAKDNKAAVEIVREFQKRSIICFVGSSSNGRSIIDQLKEENVQMGWETYIVPYGRDTITAIYAANWAIRAALTFGGLKKGEALKCLKYCQNRTFAFGLTLGELDDVKYATGAGAINMGFPIIADTDIPEVKPSGICTYEHLVKELDYKKLVPTCIQVRGVKVKVAEIPIPVAYSAAFEGESVRKEQMYVQFGGKYSTAFEYVTTRDLDEVEDEKIEVIGPEVDEAEEGGAMPLGIYIEVAGRKMQKDFEPILERQIHTFLNEAMGIFHMGQRDMCWLRISKDAKKKGFKIRHFGVIIHARLHDTFGAIVDKAQVTIYTRQEDVEKYHSEAKKAYEERDERMAGMTDESVDTLYSCTLCQSFAPDHVCIVKPERLGLCGAYSYIDAKASYELNPTGPNQPVKKGECLDPVRGEWKGVNEFIYQKSNKTLERFHGYSIITFPETSCCVGDTEVIIDRQAAKVGEFINKHQGREEYTKSSVLTLRNGKTVPEKIVAIQKFPAPKNLIKLTTKSGAEIILTGEHKIAIDRPEGLSWVMSEKVVPGDRTISFKKLELPSQTPEIINLIPDDFWVRDEALITSIKHKLKAKYGSLSSAWKKLNWGRYNPRLKGFTLKSLKLIVEDLGEDWEEVKKSVRKIARAASVVNLPEALSPELFYLAGLITSDGSISRWGKYEYWIDFINTNEELISVYTNIYRQIFPEKSISVRLKGKSKGEIRGRKINSTKTCFLCHTNNPLLGVILNYFGIKVGAKGKWNLSRLLSLPQNFIVSYLAGIFDGDGSVRLRKYRNKWDVGEAYLCIEEKRAAFHLQLLLKRLGIIGNLRKAGSVYKIELHGTNLVKFAKQIPVKHPRKREILEDIRFLSSENKINKSQEQVLPFSFGKAIAELPESRKILSPTTHFYYKTARSRPVMANVAKVIDALPQEKRDMFKTLMETDYFLDIVTKVEKIQNKNQHKYVYNLTTSNEHCYFANAILIKNCGCFECIIAILPETNGFMIVNREFAGMTPIGMTFSTLAGSVGGGAQTPGFMGIGRLYIVSRKFISADGGIKRLVWMTKELKESLGDKFKKRCEEEGIPDLVDKIADETVATTTEELLSYLQKVKHPALEMEPLI
;
A
#
# COMPACT_ATOMS: atom_id res chain seq x y z
N MET A 1 -55.42 19.23 -0.30
CA MET A 1 -54.63 18.03 0.08
C MET A 1 -55.53 16.81 -0.09
N SER A 2 -55.00 15.58 -0.09
CA SER A 2 -55.77 14.37 -0.43
C SER A 2 -55.96 13.43 0.76
N LYS A 3 -57.21 13.04 1.05
CA LYS A 3 -57.55 12.01 2.05
C LYS A 3 -56.96 10.64 1.66
N ILE A 4 -57.03 10.28 0.38
CA ILE A 4 -56.65 8.96 -0.16
C ILE A 4 -55.16 8.67 0.10
N VAL A 5 -54.29 9.60 -0.30
CA VAL A 5 -52.83 9.49 -0.17
C VAL A 5 -52.42 9.38 1.30
N MET A 6 -53.08 10.13 2.18
CA MET A 6 -52.70 10.25 3.59
C MET A 6 -53.18 9.04 4.39
N ALA A 7 -54.38 8.51 4.10
CA ALA A 7 -54.82 7.23 4.63
C ALA A 7 -53.92 6.07 4.16
N ALA A 8 -53.52 6.05 2.89
CA ALA A 8 -52.59 5.07 2.35
C ALA A 8 -51.22 5.10 3.05
N ALA A 9 -50.63 6.28 3.24
CA ALA A 9 -49.38 6.44 3.97
C ALA A 9 -49.50 5.99 5.44
N ILE A 10 -50.61 6.28 6.13
CA ILE A 10 -50.83 5.86 7.52
C ILE A 10 -51.03 4.34 7.63
N ARG A 11 -51.76 3.69 6.70
CA ARG A 11 -51.85 2.21 6.65
C ARG A 11 -50.52 1.55 6.33
N GLY A 12 -49.77 2.08 5.38
CA GLY A 12 -48.43 1.59 5.05
C GLY A 12 -47.48 1.70 6.25
N ALA A 13 -47.48 2.83 6.95
CA ALA A 13 -46.70 3.02 8.17
C ALA A 13 -47.07 2.01 9.27
N ARG A 14 -48.37 1.82 9.52
CA ARG A 14 -48.89 0.81 10.46
C ARG A 14 -48.43 -0.60 10.08
N LYS A 15 -48.49 -0.96 8.80
CA LYS A 15 -48.02 -2.25 8.26
C LYS A 15 -46.51 -2.44 8.44
N ILE A 16 -45.71 -1.43 8.09
CA ILE A 16 -44.23 -1.49 8.15
C ILE A 16 -43.73 -1.52 9.59
N VAL A 17 -44.29 -0.70 10.49
CA VAL A 17 -43.95 -0.74 11.92
C VAL A 17 -44.45 -2.04 12.58
N GLY A 18 -45.55 -2.62 12.11
CA GLY A 18 -46.01 -3.95 12.49
C GLY A 18 -45.04 -5.07 12.07
N GLU A 19 -44.60 -5.09 10.81
CA GLU A 19 -43.58 -6.05 10.34
C GLU A 19 -42.25 -5.87 11.08
N ALA A 20 -41.83 -4.63 11.34
CA ALA A 20 -40.65 -4.32 12.15
C ALA A 20 -40.78 -4.84 13.58
N GLU A 21 -41.95 -4.70 14.22
CA GLU A 21 -42.22 -5.29 15.54
C GLU A 21 -42.18 -6.81 15.52
N GLU A 22 -42.91 -7.46 14.61
CA GLU A 22 -42.95 -8.92 14.54
C GLU A 22 -41.56 -9.50 14.26
N PHE A 23 -40.80 -8.88 13.36
CA PHE A 23 -39.46 -9.33 13.03
C PHE A 23 -38.47 -9.06 14.16
N LEU A 24 -38.55 -7.91 14.86
CA LEU A 24 -37.73 -7.62 16.02
C LEU A 24 -38.04 -8.56 17.20
N ASN A 25 -39.32 -8.77 17.52
CA ASN A 25 -39.75 -9.68 18.58
C ASN A 25 -39.34 -11.12 18.28
N ARG A 26 -39.48 -11.58 17.02
CA ARG A 26 -38.94 -12.87 16.55
C ARG A 26 -37.43 -12.93 16.70
N ALA A 27 -36.69 -11.89 16.29
CA ALA A 27 -35.23 -11.86 16.39
C ALA A 27 -34.74 -11.86 17.84
N ILE A 28 -35.40 -11.13 18.75
CA ILE A 28 -35.12 -11.13 20.19
C ILE A 28 -35.42 -12.51 20.79
N LYS A 29 -36.53 -13.16 20.42
CA LYS A 29 -36.90 -14.51 20.87
C LYS A 29 -35.91 -15.58 20.37
N GLU A 30 -35.40 -15.44 19.16
CA GLU A 30 -34.44 -16.39 18.55
C GLU A 30 -32.99 -16.18 19.00
N LYS A 31 -32.56 -14.94 19.27
CA LYS A 31 -31.13 -14.57 19.40
C LYS A 31 -30.77 -13.87 20.71
N GLY A 32 -31.76 -13.45 21.51
CA GLY A 32 -31.57 -12.65 22.72
C GLY A 32 -31.37 -11.16 22.44
N LYS A 33 -31.68 -10.31 23.43
CA LYS A 33 -31.56 -8.84 23.31
C LYS A 33 -30.12 -8.38 23.03
N ASP A 34 -29.13 -9.05 23.62
CA ASP A 34 -27.70 -8.68 23.51
C ASP A 34 -27.07 -9.03 22.15
N GLN A 35 -27.82 -9.61 21.21
CA GLN A 35 -27.32 -9.89 19.87
C GLN A 35 -26.97 -8.59 19.14
N LYS A 36 -25.68 -8.39 18.86
CA LYS A 36 -25.18 -7.25 18.08
C LYS A 36 -25.81 -7.17 16.69
N VAL A 37 -26.01 -5.94 16.22
CA VAL A 37 -26.62 -5.61 14.92
C VAL A 37 -26.10 -4.26 14.43
N GLY A 38 -26.16 -4.00 13.12
CA GLY A 38 -25.66 -2.77 12.49
C GLY A 38 -25.38 -2.98 11.00
N PHE A 39 -25.25 -1.89 10.24
CA PHE A 39 -24.89 -1.91 8.81
C PHE A 39 -23.38 -2.07 8.58
N PRO A 40 -22.94 -2.55 7.39
CA PRO A 40 -21.52 -2.64 7.06
C PRO A 40 -20.85 -1.26 6.93
N GLU A 41 -19.59 -1.16 7.37
CA GLU A 41 -18.70 0.00 7.15
C GLU A 41 -19.36 1.39 7.41
N THR A 42 -20.06 1.55 8.55
CA THR A 42 -20.53 2.86 8.99
C THR A 42 -20.17 3.16 10.45
N GLY A 43 -19.79 4.42 10.71
CA GLY A 43 -19.63 4.97 12.05
C GLY A 43 -20.95 5.48 12.66
N PHE A 44 -22.04 5.48 11.89
CA PHE A 44 -23.32 6.10 12.25
C PHE A 44 -24.42 5.09 12.65
N PHE A 45 -24.04 3.84 12.97
CA PHE A 45 -24.93 2.78 13.49
C PHE A 45 -26.11 2.45 12.57
N LEU A 46 -27.28 3.01 12.89
CA LEU A 46 -28.49 3.08 12.10
C LEU A 46 -28.67 4.58 11.77
N PRO A 47 -28.23 5.05 10.59
CA PRO A 47 -28.15 6.47 10.24
C PRO A 47 -29.37 7.35 10.58
N ILE A 48 -30.60 6.92 10.29
CA ILE A 48 -31.79 7.75 10.53
C ILE A 48 -32.10 7.81 12.02
N VAL A 49 -32.08 6.67 12.72
CA VAL A 49 -32.20 6.59 14.18
C VAL A 49 -31.13 7.41 14.91
N TYR A 50 -29.87 7.34 14.46
CA TYR A 50 -28.75 8.04 15.07
C TYR A 50 -28.84 9.56 14.84
N ALA A 51 -29.22 10.00 13.63
CA ALA A 51 -29.40 11.41 13.34
C ALA A 51 -30.58 12.04 14.09
N LEU A 52 -31.73 11.36 14.12
CA LEU A 52 -32.98 11.91 14.67
C LEU A 52 -33.10 11.68 16.19
N LEU A 53 -32.81 10.48 16.69
CA LEU A 53 -33.01 10.12 18.11
C LEU A 53 -31.71 10.15 18.93
N GLY A 54 -30.53 10.22 18.29
CA GLY A 54 -29.23 10.19 18.99
C GLY A 54 -28.83 8.82 19.56
N ILE A 55 -29.66 7.79 19.33
CA ILE A 55 -29.52 6.44 19.87
C ILE A 55 -28.44 5.69 19.09
N GLU A 56 -27.47 5.11 19.80
CA GLU A 56 -26.45 4.23 19.23
C GLU A 56 -26.93 2.78 19.26
N VAL A 57 -27.76 2.40 18.30
CA VAL A 57 -28.24 1.02 18.18
C VAL A 57 -27.07 0.09 17.87
N ARG A 58 -26.71 -0.76 18.83
CA ARG A 58 -25.58 -1.70 18.76
C ARG A 58 -26.04 -3.16 18.91
N THR A 59 -27.25 -3.37 19.44
CA THR A 59 -27.88 -4.66 19.77
C THR A 59 -29.39 -4.64 19.48
N LEU A 60 -30.03 -5.82 19.47
CA LEU A 60 -31.49 -5.93 19.36
C LEU A 60 -32.24 -5.28 20.54
N GLY A 61 -31.62 -5.21 21.72
CA GLY A 61 -32.18 -4.50 22.87
C GLY A 61 -32.33 -3.00 22.64
N ASP A 62 -31.36 -2.39 21.95
CA ASP A 62 -31.34 -0.95 21.66
C ASP A 62 -32.41 -0.52 20.64
N MET A 63 -32.99 -1.46 19.90
CA MET A 63 -34.10 -1.21 18.98
C MET A 63 -35.47 -1.11 19.67
N ILE A 64 -35.61 -1.60 20.90
CA ILE A 64 -36.86 -1.54 21.66
C ILE A 64 -37.32 -0.08 21.91
N PRO A 65 -36.47 0.86 22.37
CA PRO A 65 -36.87 2.26 22.47
C PRO A 65 -37.17 2.90 21.11
N VAL A 66 -36.46 2.52 20.03
CA VAL A 66 -36.71 3.02 18.67
C VAL A 66 -38.10 2.59 18.18
N LEU A 67 -38.46 1.31 18.37
CA LEU A 67 -39.77 0.79 18.00
C LEU A 67 -40.89 1.43 18.83
N LYS A 68 -40.63 1.72 20.11
CA LYS A 68 -41.57 2.48 20.96
C LYS A 68 -41.80 3.90 20.40
N GLU A 69 -40.74 4.56 19.95
CA GLU A 69 -40.83 5.91 19.36
C GLU A 69 -41.58 5.88 18.03
N ALA A 70 -41.23 4.96 17.13
CA ALA A 70 -41.96 4.75 15.87
C ALA A 70 -43.47 4.52 16.11
N LYS A 71 -43.84 3.76 17.15
CA LYS A 71 -45.24 3.57 17.55
C LYS A 71 -45.91 4.83 18.10
N SER A 72 -45.20 5.74 18.75
CA SER A 72 -45.76 7.01 19.25
C SER A 72 -46.07 8.04 18.15
N LEU A 73 -45.44 7.85 16.99
CA LEU A 73 -45.61 8.65 15.77
C LEU A 73 -46.67 8.06 14.82
N LEU A 74 -47.19 6.85 15.07
CA LEU A 74 -48.34 6.33 14.32
C LEU A 74 -49.62 7.07 14.70
N ARG A 75 -50.41 7.44 13.70
CA ARG A 75 -51.66 8.21 13.85
C ARG A 75 -52.87 7.40 13.38
N GLU A 76 -54.04 8.03 13.41
CA GLU A 76 -55.30 7.47 12.91
C GLU A 76 -55.62 7.92 11.49
N GLU A 77 -56.32 7.09 10.73
CA GLU A 77 -56.76 7.45 9.38
C GLU A 77 -57.85 8.53 9.46
N PRO A 78 -57.85 9.53 8.57
CA PRO A 78 -58.84 10.62 8.62
C PRO A 78 -60.28 10.08 8.55
N SER A 79 -61.10 10.48 9.54
CA SER A 79 -62.50 10.05 9.68
C SER A 79 -63.33 10.34 8.43
N GLU A 80 -64.49 9.68 8.26
CA GLU A 80 -65.36 10.01 7.12
C GLU A 80 -65.96 11.43 7.19
N SER A 81 -66.15 11.99 8.39
CA SER A 81 -66.92 13.22 8.62
C SER A 81 -66.10 14.50 8.85
N LEU A 82 -64.85 14.41 9.30
CA LEU A 82 -63.99 15.58 9.56
C LEU A 82 -62.51 15.30 9.25
N TRP A 83 -61.88 16.17 8.45
CA TRP A 83 -60.56 15.95 7.83
C TRP A 83 -59.52 17.04 8.21
N LEU A 84 -59.21 17.23 9.49
CA LEU A 84 -58.30 18.28 9.99
C LEU A 84 -57.40 17.77 11.13
N PRO A 85 -56.07 18.06 11.17
CA PRO A 85 -55.17 18.58 10.15
C PRO A 85 -54.12 17.52 9.71
N TYR A 86 -54.53 16.61 8.84
CA TYR A 86 -53.87 15.31 8.60
C TYR A 86 -52.48 15.28 7.93
N LEU A 87 -51.93 16.40 7.45
CA LEU A 87 -50.60 16.37 6.79
C LEU A 87 -49.49 16.07 7.81
N GLY A 88 -49.54 16.67 9.00
CA GLY A 88 -48.61 16.34 10.08
C GLY A 88 -48.69 14.87 10.48
N ASP A 89 -49.91 14.34 10.58
CA ASP A 89 -50.14 12.96 11.00
C ASP A 89 -49.56 11.91 10.04
N ALA A 90 -49.67 12.16 8.73
CA ALA A 90 -49.07 11.31 7.70
C ALA A 90 -47.54 11.44 7.66
N LEU A 91 -46.98 12.61 8.01
CA LEU A 91 -45.53 12.86 8.04
C LEU A 91 -44.85 12.30 9.30
N ASP A 92 -45.52 12.35 10.45
CA ASP A 92 -45.13 11.62 11.67
C ASP A 92 -45.10 10.11 11.37
N SER A 93 -46.18 9.59 10.76
CA SER A 93 -46.26 8.22 10.27
C SER A 93 -45.20 7.89 9.20
N GLY A 94 -44.76 8.89 8.43
CA GLY A 94 -43.63 8.79 7.51
C GLY A 94 -42.28 8.58 8.21
N ILE A 95 -42.03 9.27 9.33
CA ILE A 95 -40.81 9.04 10.15
C ILE A 95 -40.89 7.69 10.87
N ALA A 96 -42.08 7.31 11.36
CA ALA A 96 -42.32 5.96 11.88
C ALA A 96 -41.99 4.87 10.84
N THR A 97 -42.34 5.11 9.57
CA THR A 97 -41.96 4.25 8.45
C THR A 97 -40.45 4.13 8.31
N LEU A 98 -39.70 5.25 8.22
CA LEU A 98 -38.24 5.20 8.07
C LEU A 98 -37.55 4.44 9.21
N PHE A 99 -38.01 4.59 10.46
CA PHE A 99 -37.52 3.79 11.59
C PHE A 99 -37.87 2.30 11.45
N GLY A 100 -39.09 1.97 11.00
CA GLY A 100 -39.52 0.60 10.75
C GLY A 100 -38.72 -0.07 9.62
N GLU A 101 -38.52 0.63 8.50
CA GLU A 101 -37.69 0.20 7.38
C GLU A 101 -36.25 -0.06 7.83
N GLU A 102 -35.63 0.90 8.53
CA GLU A 102 -34.25 0.80 9.00
C GLU A 102 -34.05 -0.38 9.96
N ILE A 103 -35.01 -0.64 10.85
CA ILE A 103 -35.06 -1.86 11.68
C ILE A 103 -35.19 -3.11 10.79
N ILE A 104 -36.08 -3.12 9.80
CA ILE A 104 -36.29 -4.29 8.93
C ILE A 104 -35.03 -4.62 8.12
N VAL A 105 -34.40 -3.69 7.38
CA VAL A 105 -33.20 -4.04 6.58
C VAL A 105 -31.99 -4.37 7.44
N VAL A 106 -31.78 -3.73 8.59
CA VAL A 106 -30.65 -4.11 9.45
C VAL A 106 -30.88 -5.47 10.14
N LEU A 107 -32.15 -5.85 10.38
CA LEU A 107 -32.52 -7.24 10.71
C LEU A 107 -32.29 -8.18 9.52
N ARG A 108 -32.65 -7.79 8.29
CA ARG A 108 -32.35 -8.60 7.09
C ARG A 108 -30.83 -8.84 6.94
N TYR A 109 -29.98 -7.85 7.20
CA TYR A 109 -28.52 -8.01 7.32
C TYR A 109 -28.14 -9.02 8.43
N LEU A 110 -28.71 -8.92 9.63
CA LEU A 110 -28.49 -9.88 10.73
C LEU A 110 -28.92 -11.33 10.41
N TYR A 111 -29.78 -11.51 9.41
CA TYR A 111 -30.20 -12.81 8.87
C TYR A 111 -29.53 -13.19 7.53
N GLY A 112 -28.62 -12.37 6.99
CA GLY A 112 -27.91 -12.64 5.74
C GLY A 112 -28.79 -12.55 4.48
N LYS A 113 -29.83 -11.71 4.50
CA LYS A 113 -30.76 -11.48 3.38
C LYS A 113 -30.42 -10.23 2.53
N GLU A 114 -29.40 -9.47 2.92
CA GLU A 114 -28.96 -8.23 2.25
C GLU A 114 -27.43 -8.30 2.05
N PRO A 115 -26.87 -7.78 0.94
CA PRO A 115 -27.57 -7.16 -0.19
C PRO A 115 -28.41 -8.18 -0.99
N GLN A 116 -29.45 -7.67 -1.64
CA GLN A 116 -30.31 -8.48 -2.52
C GLN A 116 -29.62 -8.78 -3.85
N PRO A 117 -30.08 -9.80 -4.63
CA PRO A 117 -29.51 -10.10 -5.93
C PRO A 117 -29.44 -8.87 -6.85
N ASP A 118 -28.28 -8.70 -7.48
CA ASP A 118 -27.94 -7.59 -8.38
C ASP A 118 -27.85 -6.19 -7.75
N CYS A 119 -27.89 -6.11 -6.41
CA CYS A 119 -27.94 -4.83 -5.69
C CYS A 119 -26.68 -4.61 -4.84
N VAL A 120 -26.35 -3.34 -4.59
CA VAL A 120 -25.25 -2.93 -3.70
C VAL A 120 -25.67 -3.04 -2.23
N GLY A 121 -26.96 -2.89 -1.92
CA GLY A 121 -27.47 -2.79 -0.55
C GLY A 121 -27.08 -1.47 0.12
N PHE A 122 -26.78 -1.52 1.43
CA PHE A 122 -26.42 -0.36 2.21
C PHE A 122 -25.12 0.30 1.72
N TYR A 123 -25.21 1.57 1.32
CA TYR A 123 -24.09 2.38 0.86
C TYR A 123 -23.16 2.73 2.05
N THR A 124 -21.90 2.30 2.01
CA THR A 124 -20.96 2.46 3.14
C THR A 124 -20.45 3.89 3.33
N ASP A 125 -19.86 4.20 4.49
CA ASP A 125 -19.27 5.52 4.75
C ASP A 125 -18.06 5.81 3.84
N THR A 126 -17.47 4.78 3.23
CA THR A 126 -16.44 4.91 2.19
C THR A 126 -17.03 5.56 0.94
N TRP A 127 -18.11 4.99 0.38
CA TRP A 127 -18.81 5.55 -0.77
C TRP A 127 -19.45 6.92 -0.47
N MET A 128 -19.93 7.14 0.76
CA MET A 128 -20.38 8.46 1.24
C MET A 128 -19.28 9.53 1.10
N ARG A 129 -18.03 9.24 1.48
CA ARG A 129 -16.94 10.22 1.36
C ARG A 129 -16.52 10.45 -0.09
N SER A 130 -16.43 9.39 -0.90
CA SER A 130 -15.98 9.50 -2.30
C SER A 130 -16.98 10.22 -3.21
N TYR A 131 -18.28 9.96 -3.07
CA TYR A 131 -19.32 10.51 -3.93
C TYR A 131 -20.15 11.61 -3.27
N GLY A 132 -20.34 11.57 -1.95
CA GLY A 132 -21.09 12.60 -1.22
C GLY A 132 -20.40 13.98 -1.24
N ILE A 133 -19.08 14.03 -1.45
CA ILE A 133 -18.37 15.31 -1.67
C ILE A 133 -18.82 16.01 -2.95
N GLN A 134 -19.23 15.26 -3.99
CA GLN A 134 -19.70 15.81 -5.27
C GLN A 134 -21.06 16.51 -5.13
N LEU A 135 -21.87 16.19 -4.10
CA LEU A 135 -23.07 16.96 -3.72
C LEU A 135 -22.72 18.28 -3.02
N VAL A 136 -21.54 18.36 -2.38
CA VAL A 136 -21.10 19.52 -1.58
C VAL A 136 -20.34 20.53 -2.45
N ASP A 137 -19.50 20.05 -3.36
CA ASP A 137 -18.83 20.87 -4.37
C ASP A 137 -19.70 21.19 -5.60
N GLY A 138 -20.82 20.49 -5.78
CA GLY A 138 -21.84 20.78 -6.79
C GLY A 138 -21.65 20.10 -8.14
N ARG A 139 -20.58 19.29 -8.33
CA ARG A 139 -20.40 18.48 -9.55
C ARG A 139 -21.53 17.48 -9.80
N MET A 140 -22.16 17.02 -8.71
CA MET A 140 -23.39 16.23 -8.73
C MET A 140 -24.53 17.10 -8.19
N PRO A 141 -25.37 17.71 -9.05
CA PRO A 141 -26.37 18.69 -8.62
C PRO A 141 -27.52 18.10 -7.80
N GLY A 142 -27.70 16.77 -7.79
CA GLY A 142 -28.74 16.08 -7.04
C GLY A 142 -28.74 14.57 -7.27
N PHE A 143 -29.74 13.87 -6.73
CA PHE A 143 -29.92 12.44 -6.97
C PHE A 143 -31.39 12.00 -7.10
N ALA A 144 -31.63 11.03 -7.98
CA ALA A 144 -32.94 10.43 -8.22
C ALA A 144 -33.03 9.08 -7.50
N VAL A 145 -34.04 8.87 -6.66
CA VAL A 145 -34.40 7.54 -6.14
C VAL A 145 -35.52 6.97 -7.00
N ILE A 146 -35.24 6.01 -7.85
CA ILE A 146 -36.21 5.42 -8.77
C ILE A 146 -36.78 4.14 -8.15
N LEU A 147 -38.10 4.09 -7.99
CA LEU A 147 -38.84 2.98 -7.37
C LEU A 147 -39.82 2.34 -8.36
N GLY A 148 -39.59 1.08 -8.72
CA GLY A 148 -40.50 0.30 -9.55
C GLY A 148 -39.92 -0.07 -10.91
N ALA A 149 -40.73 0.00 -11.97
CA ALA A 149 -40.35 -0.32 -13.34
C ALA A 149 -41.05 0.63 -14.32
N ALA A 150 -40.34 1.05 -15.36
CA ALA A 150 -40.90 1.85 -16.45
C ALA A 150 -41.85 1.02 -17.31
N LYS A 151 -42.77 1.68 -18.03
CA LYS A 151 -43.69 1.07 -18.99
C LYS A 151 -43.02 0.12 -20.00
N ASP A 152 -41.78 0.39 -20.41
CA ASP A 152 -40.98 -0.42 -21.34
C ASP A 152 -39.47 -0.21 -21.10
N ASN A 153 -38.64 -1.11 -21.66
CA ASN A 153 -37.18 -1.07 -21.44
C ASN A 153 -36.51 0.16 -22.04
N LYS A 154 -36.97 0.63 -23.20
CA LYS A 154 -36.38 1.79 -23.87
C LYS A 154 -36.62 3.05 -23.03
N ALA A 155 -37.82 3.20 -22.48
CA ALA A 155 -38.15 4.25 -21.53
C ALA A 155 -37.31 4.19 -20.24
N ALA A 156 -37.02 2.98 -19.71
CA ALA A 156 -36.11 2.82 -18.57
C ALA A 156 -34.69 3.35 -18.88
N VAL A 157 -34.14 2.99 -20.06
CA VAL A 157 -32.83 3.47 -20.51
C VAL A 157 -32.85 4.98 -20.75
N GLU A 158 -33.88 5.51 -21.41
CA GLU A 158 -34.05 6.95 -21.70
C GLU A 158 -34.04 7.78 -20.41
N ILE A 159 -34.79 7.36 -19.38
CA ILE A 159 -34.84 8.03 -18.07
C ILE A 159 -33.46 8.10 -17.39
N VAL A 160 -32.73 6.98 -17.24
CA VAL A 160 -31.42 7.02 -16.56
C VAL A 160 -30.35 7.73 -17.38
N ARG A 161 -30.40 7.67 -18.71
CA ARG A 161 -29.47 8.41 -19.59
C ARG A 161 -29.71 9.91 -19.50
N GLU A 162 -30.97 10.34 -19.44
CA GLU A 162 -31.32 11.76 -19.22
C GLU A 162 -30.91 12.27 -17.83
N PHE A 163 -30.90 11.44 -16.79
CA PHE A 163 -30.30 11.81 -15.50
C PHE A 163 -28.75 11.85 -15.55
N GLN A 164 -28.09 10.89 -16.22
CA GLN A 164 -26.63 10.87 -16.39
C GLN A 164 -26.08 12.08 -17.16
N LYS A 165 -26.74 12.50 -18.25
CA LYS A 165 -26.44 13.75 -18.99
C LYS A 165 -26.43 14.99 -18.09
N ARG A 166 -27.11 14.92 -16.94
CA ARG A 166 -27.35 16.00 -15.99
C ARG A 166 -26.53 15.83 -14.71
N SER A 167 -25.58 14.89 -14.71
CA SER A 167 -24.77 14.47 -13.56
C SER A 167 -25.60 14.10 -12.32
N ILE A 168 -26.84 13.65 -12.51
CA ILE A 168 -27.72 13.18 -11.43
C ILE A 168 -27.52 11.67 -11.26
N ILE A 169 -27.02 11.25 -10.09
CA ILE A 169 -26.90 9.83 -9.76
C ILE A 169 -28.28 9.20 -9.55
N CYS A 170 -28.48 8.01 -10.12
CA CYS A 170 -29.71 7.24 -10.04
C CYS A 170 -29.54 6.10 -9.02
N PHE A 171 -30.24 6.18 -7.89
CA PHE A 171 -30.45 5.07 -6.99
C PHE A 171 -31.66 4.27 -7.47
N VAL A 172 -31.43 3.12 -8.11
CA VAL A 172 -32.47 2.36 -8.81
C VAL A 172 -32.89 1.11 -8.04
N GLY A 173 -34.19 0.79 -8.02
CA GLY A 173 -34.68 -0.37 -7.28
C GLY A 173 -36.20 -0.41 -7.08
N SER A 174 -36.63 -1.15 -6.06
CA SER A 174 -38.04 -1.57 -5.85
C SER A 174 -38.59 -2.30 -7.09
N SER A 175 -39.88 -2.63 -7.06
CA SER A 175 -40.59 -3.31 -8.15
C SER A 175 -42.05 -2.86 -8.26
N SER A 176 -42.61 -3.05 -9.45
CA SER A 176 -44.02 -2.81 -9.77
C SER A 176 -44.51 -4.03 -10.53
N ASN A 177 -45.55 -4.68 -10.00
CA ASN A 177 -46.09 -5.95 -10.52
C ASN A 177 -45.01 -7.02 -10.82
N GLY A 178 -44.04 -7.15 -9.91
CA GLY A 178 -42.98 -8.16 -9.94
C GLY A 178 -41.74 -7.82 -10.78
N ARG A 179 -41.76 -6.73 -11.56
CA ARG A 179 -40.62 -6.29 -12.38
C ARG A 179 -39.93 -5.07 -11.77
N SER A 180 -38.61 -4.95 -11.94
CA SER A 180 -37.82 -3.78 -11.54
C SER A 180 -37.17 -3.11 -12.74
N ILE A 181 -36.92 -1.80 -12.65
CA ILE A 181 -36.06 -1.07 -13.58
C ILE A 181 -34.64 -1.67 -13.68
N ILE A 182 -34.16 -2.34 -12.60
CA ILE A 182 -32.90 -3.07 -12.61
C ILE A 182 -32.89 -4.19 -13.68
N ASP A 183 -34.02 -4.86 -13.90
CA ASP A 183 -34.14 -5.93 -14.89
C ASP A 183 -34.18 -5.34 -16.31
N GLN A 184 -34.94 -4.24 -16.49
CA GLN A 184 -35.04 -3.52 -17.76
C GLN A 184 -33.67 -2.99 -18.23
N LEU A 185 -32.86 -2.44 -17.32
CA LEU A 185 -31.51 -1.96 -17.63
C LEU A 185 -30.52 -3.10 -17.92
N LYS A 186 -30.71 -4.28 -17.30
CA LYS A 186 -29.93 -5.50 -17.59
C LYS A 186 -30.22 -6.07 -18.97
N GLU A 187 -31.49 -6.15 -19.34
CA GLU A 187 -31.94 -6.65 -20.65
C GLU A 187 -31.31 -5.83 -21.79
N GLU A 188 -31.21 -4.50 -21.62
CA GLU A 188 -30.56 -3.57 -22.56
C GLU A 188 -29.03 -3.45 -22.37
N ASN A 189 -28.40 -4.33 -21.57
CA ASN A 189 -26.95 -4.37 -21.29
C ASN A 189 -26.34 -3.05 -20.75
N VAL A 190 -27.09 -2.27 -19.98
CA VAL A 190 -26.59 -1.03 -19.38
C VAL A 190 -25.70 -1.33 -18.17
N GLN A 191 -24.46 -0.85 -18.20
CA GLN A 191 -23.51 -0.98 -17.09
C GLN A 191 -23.96 -0.14 -15.88
N MET A 192 -24.21 -0.83 -14.76
CA MET A 192 -24.58 -0.25 -13.46
C MET A 192 -23.41 -0.31 -12.47
N GLY A 193 -23.30 0.70 -11.61
CA GLY A 193 -22.24 0.89 -10.63
C GLY A 193 -22.17 2.34 -10.15
N TRP A 194 -21.31 2.59 -9.15
CA TRP A 194 -21.04 3.96 -8.66
C TRP A 194 -20.39 4.82 -9.74
N GLU A 195 -19.35 4.29 -10.40
CA GLU A 195 -18.63 4.97 -11.48
C GLU A 195 -19.55 5.38 -12.64
N THR A 196 -20.59 4.59 -12.95
CA THR A 196 -21.56 4.91 -14.01
C THR A 196 -22.78 5.69 -13.52
N TYR A 197 -22.82 6.16 -12.27
CA TYR A 197 -23.94 6.93 -11.69
C TYR A 197 -25.31 6.19 -11.73
N ILE A 198 -25.34 4.86 -11.87
CA ILE A 198 -26.57 4.04 -11.80
C ILE A 198 -26.35 2.92 -10.78
N VAL A 199 -26.82 3.14 -9.55
CA VAL A 199 -26.48 2.30 -8.39
C VAL A 199 -27.72 1.54 -7.90
N PRO A 200 -27.81 0.21 -8.09
CA PRO A 200 -28.95 -0.58 -7.67
C PRO A 200 -28.98 -0.76 -6.14
N TYR A 201 -30.06 -0.32 -5.47
CA TYR A 201 -30.16 -0.38 -3.99
C TYR A 201 -30.76 -1.70 -3.48
N GLY A 202 -31.85 -2.18 -4.09
CA GLY A 202 -32.60 -3.37 -3.68
C GLY A 202 -33.86 -3.57 -4.52
N ARG A 203 -34.50 -4.75 -4.43
CA ARG A 203 -35.62 -5.15 -5.30
C ARG A 203 -37.01 -4.83 -4.72
N ASP A 204 -37.09 -4.39 -3.46
CA ASP A 204 -38.35 -4.01 -2.78
C ASP A 204 -38.30 -2.59 -2.19
N THR A 205 -39.48 -2.00 -1.95
CA THR A 205 -39.62 -0.60 -1.50
C THR A 205 -38.91 -0.31 -0.18
N ILE A 206 -38.91 -1.26 0.78
CA ILE A 206 -38.30 -1.07 2.11
C ILE A 206 -36.78 -0.82 1.98
N THR A 207 -36.11 -1.34 0.95
CA THR A 207 -34.69 -1.07 0.71
C THR A 207 -34.38 0.37 0.26
N ALA A 208 -35.37 1.19 -0.11
CA ALA A 208 -35.17 2.60 -0.47
C ALA A 208 -34.61 3.44 0.70
N ILE A 209 -34.79 2.98 1.95
CA ILE A 209 -34.14 3.53 3.14
C ILE A 209 -32.62 3.65 3.02
N TYR A 210 -31.95 2.86 2.16
CA TYR A 210 -30.50 3.03 1.90
C TYR A 210 -30.15 4.41 1.32
N ALA A 211 -31.02 4.98 0.47
CA ALA A 211 -30.85 6.32 -0.08
C ALA A 211 -31.14 7.42 0.96
N ALA A 212 -32.14 7.24 1.83
CA ALA A 212 -32.40 8.13 2.97
C ALA A 212 -31.25 8.09 4.00
N ASN A 213 -30.74 6.89 4.29
CA ASN A 213 -29.57 6.67 5.15
C ASN A 213 -28.30 7.30 4.57
N TRP A 214 -28.19 7.42 3.26
CA TRP A 214 -27.13 8.17 2.58
C TRP A 214 -27.38 9.68 2.74
N ALA A 215 -28.58 10.16 2.40
CA ALA A 215 -28.97 11.57 2.52
C ALA A 215 -28.71 12.18 3.91
N ILE A 216 -29.04 11.45 4.99
CA ILE A 216 -28.88 11.91 6.37
C ILE A 216 -27.42 11.87 6.84
N ARG A 217 -26.60 10.93 6.33
CA ARG A 217 -25.16 10.87 6.62
C ARG A 217 -24.37 11.99 5.97
N ALA A 218 -24.84 12.58 4.87
CA ALA A 218 -24.24 13.81 4.33
C ALA A 218 -24.34 14.97 5.34
N ALA A 219 -25.46 15.09 6.06
CA ALA A 219 -25.67 16.08 7.11
C ALA A 219 -24.74 15.88 8.33
N LEU A 220 -24.50 14.62 8.73
CA LEU A 220 -23.58 14.27 9.81
C LEU A 220 -22.10 14.40 9.42
N THR A 221 -21.75 14.06 8.16
CA THR A 221 -20.36 13.99 7.68
C THR A 221 -19.84 15.35 7.19
N PHE A 222 -20.60 16.04 6.34
CA PHE A 222 -20.18 17.31 5.73
C PHE A 222 -20.82 18.51 6.43
N GLY A 223 -22.06 18.38 6.89
CA GLY A 223 -22.72 19.39 7.73
C GLY A 223 -22.20 19.47 9.16
N GLY A 224 -21.38 18.50 9.60
CA GLY A 224 -20.80 18.45 10.95
C GLY A 224 -21.82 18.35 12.09
N LEU A 225 -23.07 17.97 11.78
CA LEU A 225 -24.17 17.94 12.74
C LEU A 225 -24.05 16.76 13.70
N LYS A 226 -24.55 16.96 14.93
CA LYS A 226 -24.45 15.95 15.99
C LYS A 226 -25.68 15.04 16.00
N LYS A 227 -25.47 13.82 16.50
CA LYS A 227 -26.53 12.84 16.73
C LYS A 227 -27.64 13.42 17.61
N GLY A 228 -28.90 13.17 17.25
CA GLY A 228 -30.07 13.72 17.94
C GLY A 228 -30.41 15.20 17.61
N GLU A 229 -29.65 15.89 16.74
CA GLU A 229 -30.01 17.24 16.28
C GLU A 229 -31.07 17.20 15.16
N ALA A 230 -32.15 16.41 15.34
CA ALA A 230 -33.13 16.01 14.33
C ALA A 230 -33.53 17.13 13.35
N LEU A 231 -34.01 18.27 13.88
CA LEU A 231 -34.46 19.40 13.07
C LEU A 231 -33.35 20.05 12.24
N LYS A 232 -32.09 20.03 12.72
CA LYS A 232 -30.94 20.51 11.93
C LYS A 232 -30.61 19.53 10.82
N CYS A 233 -30.63 18.23 11.11
CA CYS A 233 -30.35 17.17 10.13
C CYS A 233 -31.39 17.16 9.00
N LEU A 234 -32.68 17.23 9.33
CA LEU A 234 -33.76 17.33 8.34
C LEU A 234 -33.67 18.65 7.53
N LYS A 235 -33.40 19.79 8.17
CA LYS A 235 -33.16 21.05 7.45
C LYS A 235 -31.91 21.01 6.56
N TYR A 236 -30.87 20.27 6.93
CA TYR A 236 -29.72 20.05 6.05
C TYR A 236 -30.14 19.25 4.82
N CYS A 237 -30.85 18.13 4.99
CA CYS A 237 -31.40 17.35 3.88
C CYS A 237 -32.25 18.23 2.93
N GLN A 238 -33.21 18.98 3.47
CA GLN A 238 -34.06 19.91 2.73
C GLN A 238 -33.25 20.94 1.91
N ASN A 239 -32.25 21.58 2.50
CA ASN A 239 -31.58 22.77 1.94
C ASN A 239 -30.22 22.50 1.27
N ARG A 240 -29.66 21.30 1.41
CA ARG A 240 -28.33 20.92 0.87
C ARG A 240 -28.32 19.57 0.14
N THR A 241 -29.27 18.68 0.40
CA THR A 241 -29.34 17.37 -0.28
C THR A 241 -30.45 17.39 -1.33
N PHE A 242 -30.10 17.65 -2.58
CA PHE A 242 -31.04 17.75 -3.71
C PHE A 242 -31.54 16.39 -4.22
N ALA A 243 -32.15 15.61 -3.32
CA ALA A 243 -32.76 14.32 -3.60
C ALA A 243 -34.26 14.43 -3.94
N PHE A 244 -34.76 13.55 -4.80
CA PHE A 244 -36.18 13.39 -5.12
C PHE A 244 -36.51 11.91 -5.42
N GLY A 245 -37.76 11.52 -5.20
CA GLY A 245 -38.26 10.19 -5.53
C GLY A 245 -39.01 10.17 -6.86
N LEU A 246 -38.77 9.14 -7.66
CA LEU A 246 -39.47 8.84 -8.91
C LEU A 246 -40.11 7.45 -8.80
N THR A 247 -41.42 7.41 -8.62
CA THR A 247 -42.22 6.17 -8.63
C THR A 247 -42.70 5.83 -10.04
N LEU A 248 -42.39 4.61 -10.51
CA LEU A 248 -42.76 4.11 -11.83
C LEU A 248 -43.65 2.86 -11.72
N GLY A 249 -44.82 2.92 -12.34
CA GLY A 249 -45.90 1.95 -12.19
C GLY A 249 -46.57 1.99 -10.81
N GLU A 250 -47.53 1.08 -10.65
CA GLU A 250 -48.52 1.05 -9.56
C GLU A 250 -47.97 1.29 -8.14
N LEU A 251 -48.64 2.20 -7.41
CA LEU A 251 -48.29 2.60 -6.04
C LEU A 251 -49.13 1.84 -5.01
N ASP A 252 -48.47 1.12 -4.10
CA ASP A 252 -49.09 0.48 -2.94
C ASP A 252 -48.98 1.34 -1.66
N ASP A 253 -49.72 0.99 -0.61
CA ASP A 253 -49.67 1.67 0.70
C ASP A 253 -48.22 1.77 1.24
N VAL A 254 -47.33 0.83 0.90
CA VAL A 254 -45.91 0.85 1.30
C VAL A 254 -45.17 2.00 0.60
N LYS A 255 -45.27 2.12 -0.74
CA LYS A 255 -44.69 3.25 -1.50
C LYS A 255 -45.22 4.60 -1.02
N TYR A 256 -46.50 4.71 -0.66
CA TYR A 256 -47.06 5.93 -0.05
C TYR A 256 -46.43 6.26 1.31
N ALA A 257 -46.19 5.26 2.16
CA ALA A 257 -45.59 5.45 3.48
C ALA A 257 -44.09 5.83 3.42
N THR A 258 -43.30 5.13 2.59
CA THR A 258 -41.89 5.48 2.32
C THR A 258 -41.79 6.88 1.72
N GLY A 259 -42.70 7.22 0.79
CA GLY A 259 -42.81 8.55 0.19
C GLY A 259 -43.10 9.65 1.22
N ALA A 260 -44.00 9.42 2.18
CA ALA A 260 -44.26 10.36 3.27
C ALA A 260 -43.02 10.59 4.16
N GLY A 261 -42.21 9.55 4.42
CA GLY A 261 -40.92 9.67 5.10
C GLY A 261 -39.93 10.55 4.32
N ALA A 262 -39.78 10.31 3.01
CA ALA A 262 -38.92 11.12 2.14
C ALA A 262 -39.38 12.60 2.05
N ILE A 263 -40.70 12.85 2.00
CA ILE A 263 -41.26 14.21 2.03
C ILE A 263 -40.92 14.94 3.34
N ASN A 264 -40.90 14.24 4.48
CA ASN A 264 -40.49 14.83 5.76
C ASN A 264 -38.97 15.14 5.83
N MET A 265 -38.15 14.49 4.99
CA MET A 265 -36.75 14.87 4.75
C MET A 265 -36.58 16.04 3.76
N GLY A 266 -37.68 16.54 3.18
CA GLY A 266 -37.70 17.60 2.17
C GLY A 266 -37.57 17.13 0.72
N PHE A 267 -37.79 15.83 0.45
CA PHE A 267 -37.65 15.24 -0.88
C PHE A 267 -39.05 15.00 -1.50
N PRO A 268 -39.39 15.66 -2.63
CA PRO A 268 -40.67 15.47 -3.30
C PRO A 268 -40.70 14.14 -4.05
N ILE A 269 -41.92 13.65 -4.30
CA ILE A 269 -42.18 12.43 -5.05
C ILE A 269 -42.91 12.76 -6.36
N ILE A 270 -42.43 12.17 -7.45
CA ILE A 270 -43.03 12.26 -8.78
C ILE A 270 -43.49 10.86 -9.19
N ALA A 271 -44.71 10.73 -9.72
CA ALA A 271 -45.28 9.46 -10.16
C ALA A 271 -45.70 9.51 -11.64
N ASP A 272 -45.51 8.38 -12.35
CA ASP A 272 -46.00 8.19 -13.73
C ASP A 272 -47.46 7.71 -13.82
N THR A 273 -48.11 7.56 -12.66
CA THR A 273 -49.42 6.93 -12.47
C THR A 273 -50.44 7.99 -12.04
N ASP A 274 -51.71 7.84 -12.46
CA ASP A 274 -52.76 8.84 -12.21
C ASP A 274 -53.25 8.85 -10.75
N ILE A 275 -52.57 9.62 -9.91
CA ILE A 275 -52.82 9.73 -8.46
C ILE A 275 -53.26 11.14 -8.02
N PRO A 276 -53.80 11.32 -6.80
CA PRO A 276 -54.09 12.64 -6.24
C PRO A 276 -52.82 13.37 -5.82
N GLU A 277 -52.66 14.63 -6.26
CA GLU A 277 -51.46 15.43 -5.99
C GLU A 277 -51.49 16.14 -4.61
N VAL A 278 -50.30 16.50 -4.10
CA VAL A 278 -50.11 17.25 -2.84
C VAL A 278 -49.23 18.46 -3.13
N LYS A 279 -49.87 19.54 -3.60
CA LYS A 279 -49.22 20.78 -4.06
C LYS A 279 -48.84 21.85 -3.02
N PRO A 280 -49.32 21.86 -1.75
CA PRO A 280 -48.82 22.83 -0.78
C PRO A 280 -47.30 22.72 -0.58
N SER A 281 -46.64 23.86 -0.43
CA SER A 281 -45.19 23.98 -0.19
C SER A 281 -44.89 24.24 1.29
N GLY A 282 -43.70 23.84 1.75
CA GLY A 282 -43.20 24.23 3.09
C GLY A 282 -42.15 23.30 3.68
N ILE A 283 -42.25 22.00 3.40
CA ILE A 283 -41.22 20.99 3.77
C ILE A 283 -40.41 20.59 2.54
N CYS A 284 -41.06 20.35 1.39
CA CYS A 284 -40.40 20.41 0.08
C CYS A 284 -40.28 21.87 -0.37
N THR A 285 -39.36 22.13 -1.29
CA THR A 285 -39.11 23.46 -1.87
C THR A 285 -40.31 24.00 -2.64
N TYR A 286 -40.98 23.13 -3.42
CA TYR A 286 -42.25 23.40 -4.10
C TYR A 286 -43.28 22.34 -3.66
N GLU A 287 -43.91 21.62 -4.58
CA GLU A 287 -44.89 20.57 -4.27
C GLU A 287 -44.28 19.37 -3.53
N HIS A 288 -45.13 18.60 -2.83
CA HIS A 288 -44.72 17.36 -2.14
C HIS A 288 -44.90 16.11 -3.00
N LEU A 289 -46.03 16.02 -3.72
CA LEU A 289 -46.38 14.87 -4.57
C LEU A 289 -47.03 15.37 -5.87
N VAL A 290 -46.42 15.01 -7.01
CA VAL A 290 -46.83 15.43 -8.37
C VAL A 290 -46.96 14.19 -9.26
N LYS A 291 -47.86 14.23 -10.24
CA LYS A 291 -47.93 13.22 -11.31
C LYS A 291 -47.49 13.80 -12.65
N GLU A 292 -46.81 12.99 -13.45
CA GLU A 292 -46.46 13.32 -14.82
C GLU A 292 -46.58 12.05 -15.69
N LEU A 293 -47.60 12.02 -16.55
CA LEU A 293 -47.91 10.89 -17.41
C LEU A 293 -47.09 10.93 -18.71
N ASP A 294 -46.57 12.10 -19.09
CA ASP A 294 -45.67 12.24 -20.24
C ASP A 294 -44.23 11.90 -19.83
N TYR A 295 -43.83 10.66 -20.14
CA TYR A 295 -42.48 10.14 -19.94
C TYR A 295 -41.35 11.04 -20.48
N LYS A 296 -41.60 11.93 -21.45
CA LYS A 296 -40.59 12.90 -21.93
C LYS A 296 -40.42 14.11 -21.00
N LYS A 297 -41.48 14.48 -20.28
CA LYS A 297 -41.47 15.58 -19.30
C LYS A 297 -41.09 15.10 -17.90
N LEU A 298 -41.26 13.81 -17.61
CA LEU A 298 -41.02 13.17 -16.32
C LEU A 298 -39.65 13.53 -15.69
N VAL A 299 -38.54 13.52 -16.44
CA VAL A 299 -37.23 13.96 -15.95
C VAL A 299 -37.16 15.49 -15.70
N PRO A 300 -37.53 16.36 -16.66
CA PRO A 300 -37.73 17.81 -16.40
C PRO A 300 -38.58 18.14 -15.17
N THR A 301 -39.73 17.47 -14.99
CA THR A 301 -40.66 17.68 -13.88
C THR A 301 -40.02 17.31 -12.54
N CYS A 302 -39.24 16.21 -12.46
CA CYS A 302 -38.48 15.87 -11.27
C CYS A 302 -37.48 16.98 -10.86
N ILE A 303 -36.76 17.51 -11.85
CA ILE A 303 -35.78 18.59 -11.67
C ILE A 303 -36.47 19.88 -11.19
N GLN A 304 -37.58 20.25 -11.82
CA GLN A 304 -38.37 21.44 -11.49
C GLN A 304 -38.96 21.37 -10.08
N VAL A 305 -39.69 20.30 -9.74
CA VAL A 305 -40.41 20.15 -8.45
C VAL A 305 -39.45 20.09 -7.26
N ARG A 306 -38.25 19.53 -7.43
CA ARG A 306 -37.21 19.58 -6.38
C ARG A 306 -36.46 20.93 -6.32
N GLY A 307 -36.48 21.71 -7.40
CA GLY A 307 -35.67 22.91 -7.56
C GLY A 307 -34.19 22.62 -7.82
N VAL A 308 -33.86 21.49 -8.46
CA VAL A 308 -32.47 21.16 -8.80
C VAL A 308 -31.98 22.11 -9.89
N LYS A 309 -30.97 22.93 -9.58
CA LYS A 309 -30.30 23.78 -10.57
C LYS A 309 -29.27 22.97 -11.35
N VAL A 310 -29.75 22.13 -12.25
CA VAL A 310 -28.89 21.41 -13.18
C VAL A 310 -28.32 22.41 -14.20
N LYS A 311 -26.99 22.45 -14.30
CA LYS A 311 -26.33 23.05 -15.45
C LYS A 311 -26.27 22.02 -16.58
N VAL A 312 -27.17 22.12 -17.56
CA VAL A 312 -27.13 21.26 -18.75
C VAL A 312 -26.31 21.95 -19.84
N ALA A 313 -24.99 21.80 -19.78
CA ALA A 313 -24.14 22.08 -20.92
C ALA A 313 -24.30 20.93 -21.93
N GLU A 314 -25.27 21.02 -22.85
CA GLU A 314 -25.32 20.12 -24.01
C GLU A 314 -24.18 20.49 -24.96
N ILE A 315 -23.00 19.92 -24.71
CA ILE A 315 -21.82 20.10 -25.56
C ILE A 315 -22.09 19.39 -26.90
N PRO A 316 -22.03 20.09 -28.06
CA PRO A 316 -22.41 19.51 -29.34
C PRO A 316 -21.32 18.58 -29.91
N ILE A 317 -21.21 17.38 -29.32
CA ILE A 317 -20.27 16.31 -29.70
C ILE A 317 -21.00 14.97 -29.90
N PRO A 318 -20.48 14.05 -30.73
CA PRO A 318 -21.16 12.79 -31.06
C PRO A 318 -21.00 11.66 -30.02
N VAL A 319 -20.45 11.96 -28.84
CA VAL A 319 -20.26 11.01 -27.73
C VAL A 319 -20.92 11.52 -26.46
N ALA A 320 -21.18 10.63 -25.50
CA ALA A 320 -21.70 11.06 -24.21
C ALA A 320 -20.63 11.85 -23.43
N TYR A 321 -21.07 12.90 -22.73
CA TYR A 321 -20.23 13.77 -21.94
C TYR A 321 -20.72 13.80 -20.48
N SER A 322 -19.84 13.51 -19.52
CA SER A 322 -20.13 13.46 -18.08
C SER A 322 -18.87 13.17 -17.26
N ALA A 323 -18.82 13.66 -16.01
CA ALA A 323 -17.84 13.25 -15.00
C ALA A 323 -17.73 11.71 -14.83
N ALA A 324 -18.79 10.96 -15.14
CA ALA A 324 -18.79 9.49 -15.12
C ALA A 324 -17.82 8.83 -16.12
N PHE A 325 -17.26 9.57 -17.08
CA PHE A 325 -16.28 9.04 -18.06
C PHE A 325 -14.82 9.35 -17.72
N GLU A 326 -14.54 10.22 -16.73
CA GLU A 326 -13.17 10.70 -16.42
C GLU A 326 -12.15 9.57 -16.14
N GLY A 327 -12.63 8.41 -15.67
CA GLY A 327 -11.81 7.22 -15.39
C GLY A 327 -11.60 6.25 -16.57
N GLU A 328 -12.07 6.53 -17.79
CA GLU A 328 -12.03 5.58 -18.90
C GLU A 328 -10.62 5.39 -19.49
N SER A 329 -10.02 4.21 -19.32
CA SER A 329 -8.67 3.93 -19.85
C SER A 329 -8.69 3.45 -21.31
N VAL A 330 -8.34 4.30 -22.27
CA VAL A 330 -8.17 3.88 -23.68
C VAL A 330 -6.88 3.05 -23.86
N ARG A 331 -7.02 1.73 -23.89
CA ARG A 331 -5.91 0.77 -24.10
C ARG A 331 -5.50 0.66 -25.57
N LYS A 332 -4.32 0.10 -25.85
CA LYS A 332 -3.76 0.06 -27.23
C LYS A 332 -4.67 -0.69 -28.20
N GLU A 333 -5.29 -1.76 -27.73
CA GLU A 333 -6.28 -2.58 -28.45
C GLU A 333 -7.57 -1.83 -28.81
N GLN A 334 -7.94 -0.80 -28.03
CA GLN A 334 -9.14 0.04 -28.22
C GLN A 334 -8.83 1.40 -28.87
N MET A 335 -7.55 1.78 -28.98
CA MET A 335 -7.06 3.05 -29.50
C MET A 335 -7.22 3.14 -31.02
N TYR A 336 -7.67 4.29 -31.52
CA TYR A 336 -7.63 4.63 -32.94
C TYR A 336 -6.39 5.49 -33.27
N VAL A 337 -6.15 6.57 -32.51
CA VAL A 337 -4.96 7.43 -32.66
C VAL A 337 -4.50 7.95 -31.30
N GLN A 338 -3.23 8.34 -31.20
CA GLN A 338 -2.65 9.01 -30.02
C GLN A 338 -1.82 10.25 -30.40
N PHE A 339 -1.69 11.19 -29.48
CA PHE A 339 -0.93 12.43 -29.66
C PHE A 339 -0.04 12.69 -28.44
N GLY A 340 1.16 13.23 -28.61
CA GLY A 340 2.02 13.66 -27.51
C GLY A 340 2.79 12.54 -26.80
N GLY A 341 3.16 12.81 -25.54
CA GLY A 341 4.02 11.97 -24.73
C GLY A 341 5.39 11.77 -25.40
N LYS A 342 5.77 10.52 -25.65
CA LYS A 342 7.02 10.16 -26.35
C LYS A 342 6.84 9.79 -27.83
N TYR A 343 5.67 10.08 -28.40
CA TYR A 343 5.26 9.55 -29.71
C TYR A 343 5.12 10.63 -30.79
N SER A 344 4.85 11.88 -30.40
CA SER A 344 4.80 13.06 -31.27
C SER A 344 4.90 14.32 -30.41
N THR A 345 5.14 15.48 -31.03
CA THR A 345 5.12 16.78 -30.34
C THR A 345 3.67 17.15 -30.00
N ALA A 346 3.40 17.55 -28.76
CA ALA A 346 2.10 18.10 -28.39
C ALA A 346 2.20 19.16 -27.28
N PHE A 347 1.26 20.11 -27.27
CA PHE A 347 1.10 21.08 -26.20
C PHE A 347 -0.36 21.50 -25.99
N GLU A 348 -0.69 21.95 -24.79
CA GLU A 348 -1.93 22.65 -24.46
C GLU A 348 -1.60 24.01 -23.80
N TYR A 349 -2.19 25.10 -24.31
CA TYR A 349 -1.87 26.48 -23.90
C TYR A 349 -3.13 27.35 -23.85
N VAL A 350 -3.38 28.01 -22.71
CA VAL A 350 -4.42 29.05 -22.55
C VAL A 350 -3.76 30.42 -22.52
N THR A 351 -4.38 31.47 -23.05
CA THR A 351 -3.85 32.85 -22.93
C THR A 351 -4.95 33.90 -22.84
N THR A 352 -4.72 34.98 -22.08
CA THR A 352 -5.67 36.10 -21.97
C THR A 352 -5.49 37.09 -23.12
N ARG A 353 -6.60 37.45 -23.76
CA ARG A 353 -6.73 38.45 -24.83
C ARG A 353 -7.73 39.53 -24.44
N ASP A 354 -7.72 40.65 -25.16
CA ASP A 354 -8.76 41.68 -24.99
C ASP A 354 -10.10 41.26 -25.62
N LEU A 355 -11.20 41.88 -25.15
CA LEU A 355 -12.57 41.45 -25.47
C LEU A 355 -12.97 41.62 -26.94
N ASP A 356 -12.24 42.42 -27.71
CA ASP A 356 -12.38 42.63 -29.15
C ASP A 356 -11.41 41.76 -29.99
N GLU A 357 -10.35 41.20 -29.39
CA GLU A 357 -9.45 40.24 -30.06
C GLU A 357 -10.05 38.82 -30.14
N VAL A 358 -10.89 38.43 -29.17
CA VAL A 358 -11.50 37.08 -29.12
C VAL A 358 -12.85 37.05 -29.83
N GLU A 359 -13.01 36.11 -30.75
CA GLU A 359 -14.29 35.73 -31.36
C GLU A 359 -14.81 34.48 -30.63
N ASP A 360 -15.90 34.62 -29.86
CA ASP A 360 -16.43 33.53 -29.03
C ASP A 360 -17.04 32.40 -29.88
N GLU A 361 -16.98 31.16 -29.39
CA GLU A 361 -17.39 29.92 -30.09
C GLU A 361 -16.54 29.55 -31.32
N LYS A 362 -15.53 30.38 -31.67
CA LYS A 362 -14.62 30.08 -32.78
C LYS A 362 -13.71 28.90 -32.45
N ILE A 363 -13.96 27.79 -33.15
CA ILE A 363 -13.20 26.55 -33.02
C ILE A 363 -12.73 26.10 -34.40
N GLU A 364 -11.41 26.11 -34.59
CA GLU A 364 -10.72 25.85 -35.86
C GLU A 364 -9.72 24.70 -35.73
N VAL A 365 -9.54 23.91 -36.80
CA VAL A 365 -8.53 22.84 -36.88
C VAL A 365 -7.64 23.09 -38.09
N ILE A 366 -6.33 23.28 -37.86
CA ILE A 366 -5.33 23.61 -38.86
C ILE A 366 -4.41 22.41 -39.04
N GLY A 367 -4.80 21.53 -39.98
CA GLY A 367 -4.08 20.32 -40.35
C GLY A 367 -5.01 19.13 -40.60
N PRO A 368 -4.44 17.91 -40.73
CA PRO A 368 -5.22 16.68 -40.91
C PRO A 368 -6.13 16.38 -39.69
N GLU A 369 -7.32 15.88 -39.98
CA GLU A 369 -8.35 15.47 -39.02
C GLU A 369 -8.26 13.95 -38.73
N VAL A 370 -8.93 13.44 -37.69
CA VAL A 370 -8.89 12.04 -37.25
C VAL A 370 -9.23 11.02 -38.34
N ASP A 371 -10.00 11.42 -39.34
CA ASP A 371 -10.39 10.55 -40.46
C ASP A 371 -9.23 10.29 -41.43
N GLU A 372 -8.19 11.13 -41.40
CA GLU A 372 -6.96 11.01 -42.18
C GLU A 372 -5.85 10.26 -41.43
N ALA A 373 -6.09 9.88 -40.16
CA ALA A 373 -5.13 9.19 -39.31
C ALA A 373 -5.15 7.66 -39.51
N GLU A 374 -3.96 7.05 -39.58
CA GLU A 374 -3.80 5.59 -39.59
C GLU A 374 -4.25 4.95 -38.26
N GLU A 375 -4.99 3.84 -38.34
CA GLU A 375 -5.48 3.13 -37.14
C GLU A 375 -4.31 2.52 -36.34
N GLY A 376 -4.11 3.03 -35.12
CA GLY A 376 -3.00 2.68 -34.23
C GLY A 376 -1.81 3.64 -34.32
N GLY A 377 -1.85 4.64 -35.19
CA GLY A 377 -0.80 5.63 -35.44
C GLY A 377 -0.70 6.74 -34.39
N ALA A 378 0.15 7.73 -34.68
CA ALA A 378 0.35 8.92 -33.85
C ALA A 378 0.49 10.19 -34.70
N MET A 379 0.04 11.33 -34.17
CA MET A 379 0.05 12.65 -34.83
C MET A 379 0.47 13.75 -33.85
N PRO A 380 1.05 14.88 -34.30
CA PRO A 380 1.30 16.03 -33.43
C PRO A 380 -0.01 16.78 -33.09
N LEU A 381 -0.02 17.52 -31.98
CA LEU A 381 -1.22 18.24 -31.51
C LEU A 381 -0.88 19.49 -30.69
N GLY A 382 -1.17 20.68 -31.20
CA GLY A 382 -1.13 21.93 -30.44
C GLY A 382 -2.54 22.42 -30.15
N ILE A 383 -2.94 22.50 -28.88
CA ILE A 383 -4.23 23.07 -28.45
C ILE A 383 -3.95 24.49 -27.94
N TYR A 384 -4.33 25.50 -28.74
CA TYR A 384 -4.14 26.92 -28.42
C TYR A 384 -5.50 27.55 -28.10
N ILE A 385 -5.64 28.15 -26.92
CA ILE A 385 -6.91 28.62 -26.36
C ILE A 385 -6.78 30.09 -25.96
N GLU A 386 -7.67 30.93 -26.48
CA GLU A 386 -7.69 32.36 -26.20
C GLU A 386 -8.96 32.71 -25.43
N VAL A 387 -8.80 33.33 -24.26
CA VAL A 387 -9.92 33.70 -23.38
C VAL A 387 -9.91 35.20 -23.08
N ALA A 388 -11.08 35.80 -22.98
CA ALA A 388 -11.26 37.18 -22.55
C ALA A 388 -12.37 37.28 -21.51
N GLY A 389 -12.28 38.25 -20.60
CA GLY A 389 -13.35 38.51 -19.64
C GLY A 389 -13.03 39.60 -18.63
N ARG A 390 -14.05 40.30 -18.14
CA ARG A 390 -13.95 41.47 -17.24
C ARG A 390 -13.33 41.15 -15.88
N LYS A 391 -13.30 39.88 -15.50
CA LYS A 391 -12.64 39.36 -14.30
C LYS A 391 -11.49 38.40 -14.64
N MET A 392 -11.22 38.15 -15.92
CA MET A 392 -10.07 37.37 -16.32
C MET A 392 -8.79 38.13 -15.95
N GLN A 393 -7.80 37.38 -15.47
CA GLN A 393 -6.50 37.89 -15.09
C GLN A 393 -5.47 36.87 -15.58
N LYS A 394 -4.28 37.33 -15.97
CA LYS A 394 -3.20 36.44 -16.43
C LYS A 394 -2.78 35.39 -15.37
N ASP A 395 -3.15 35.59 -14.11
CA ASP A 395 -2.91 34.66 -12.99
C ASP A 395 -3.88 33.46 -12.99
N PHE A 396 -5.01 33.55 -13.70
CA PHE A 396 -5.98 32.45 -13.83
C PHE A 396 -5.70 31.53 -15.02
N GLU A 397 -4.91 31.96 -16.01
CA GLU A 397 -4.55 31.14 -17.19
C GLU A 397 -4.06 29.74 -16.83
N PRO A 398 -3.14 29.53 -15.84
CA PRO A 398 -2.66 28.20 -15.48
C PRO A 398 -3.74 27.31 -14.86
N ILE A 399 -4.75 27.91 -14.21
CA ILE A 399 -5.85 27.21 -13.55
C ILE A 399 -6.83 26.67 -14.59
N LEU A 400 -7.14 27.48 -15.60
CA LEU A 400 -7.95 27.11 -16.77
C LEU A 400 -7.22 26.04 -17.60
N GLU A 401 -5.95 26.25 -17.89
CA GLU A 401 -5.06 25.32 -18.61
C GLU A 401 -5.02 23.95 -17.91
N ARG A 402 -4.97 23.93 -16.57
CA ARG A 402 -4.99 22.67 -15.81
C ARG A 402 -6.32 21.90 -15.92
N GLN A 403 -7.46 22.56 -16.16
CA GLN A 403 -8.73 21.84 -16.27
C GLN A 403 -8.93 21.12 -17.61
N ILE A 404 -8.14 21.43 -18.65
CA ILE A 404 -8.21 20.75 -19.95
C ILE A 404 -8.10 19.21 -19.78
N HIS A 405 -7.26 18.76 -18.85
CA HIS A 405 -7.14 17.34 -18.49
C HIS A 405 -8.44 16.71 -18.00
N THR A 406 -9.20 17.35 -17.09
CA THR A 406 -10.52 16.83 -16.68
C THR A 406 -11.51 16.97 -17.83
N PHE A 407 -11.60 18.14 -18.46
CA PHE A 407 -12.56 18.43 -19.52
C PHE A 407 -12.49 17.42 -20.67
N LEU A 408 -11.29 17.02 -21.12
CA LEU A 408 -11.13 16.06 -22.21
C LEU A 408 -11.36 14.59 -21.78
N ASN A 409 -11.15 14.25 -20.50
CA ASN A 409 -11.47 12.91 -19.97
C ASN A 409 -12.97 12.73 -19.66
N GLU A 410 -13.73 13.79 -19.40
CA GLU A 410 -15.21 13.73 -19.25
C GLU A 410 -15.95 13.31 -20.54
N ALA A 411 -15.25 13.13 -21.67
CA ALA A 411 -15.82 12.64 -22.93
C ALA A 411 -15.61 11.12 -23.10
N MET A 412 -16.70 10.37 -23.24
CA MET A 412 -16.70 8.91 -23.40
C MET A 412 -15.80 8.46 -24.55
N GLY A 413 -14.87 7.54 -24.27
CA GLY A 413 -13.93 6.97 -25.23
C GLY A 413 -12.73 7.87 -25.60
N ILE A 414 -12.44 8.89 -24.80
CA ILE A 414 -11.26 9.77 -24.91
C ILE A 414 -10.34 9.56 -23.69
N PHE A 415 -9.05 9.90 -23.81
CA PHE A 415 -8.11 9.89 -22.68
C PHE A 415 -7.09 11.03 -22.81
N HIS A 416 -6.83 11.78 -21.73
CA HIS A 416 -5.81 12.82 -21.61
C HIS A 416 -4.94 12.62 -20.36
N MET A 417 -3.62 12.81 -20.47
CA MET A 417 -2.68 12.77 -19.33
C MET A 417 -1.49 13.70 -19.57
N GLY A 418 -1.06 14.45 -18.56
CA GLY A 418 0.07 15.40 -18.66
C GLY A 418 -0.34 16.85 -18.38
N GLN A 419 0.48 17.80 -18.82
CA GLN A 419 0.22 19.25 -18.75
C GLN A 419 1.16 20.04 -19.68
N ARG A 420 0.80 21.28 -20.05
CA ARG A 420 1.62 22.20 -20.87
C ARG A 420 2.10 21.49 -22.16
N ASP A 421 3.41 21.38 -22.39
CA ASP A 421 4.06 20.70 -23.52
C ASP A 421 4.49 19.24 -23.23
N MET A 422 3.92 18.64 -22.18
CA MET A 422 4.11 17.23 -21.82
C MET A 422 2.78 16.46 -21.80
N CYS A 423 1.77 16.91 -22.55
CA CYS A 423 0.48 16.24 -22.68
C CYS A 423 0.56 14.97 -23.55
N TRP A 424 -0.36 14.02 -23.32
CA TRP A 424 -0.48 12.74 -24.01
C TRP A 424 -1.96 12.35 -24.11
N LEU A 425 -2.46 12.19 -25.34
CA LEU A 425 -3.88 12.01 -25.65
C LEU A 425 -4.15 10.73 -26.44
N ARG A 426 -5.39 10.22 -26.34
CA ARG A 426 -5.92 9.14 -27.18
C ARG A 426 -7.39 9.33 -27.55
N ILE A 427 -7.74 8.85 -28.74
CA ILE A 427 -9.13 8.67 -29.19
C ILE A 427 -9.37 7.17 -29.39
N SER A 428 -10.50 6.64 -28.90
CA SER A 428 -10.89 5.23 -29.08
C SER A 428 -11.57 4.97 -30.44
N LYS A 429 -11.57 3.70 -30.85
CA LYS A 429 -12.26 3.25 -32.08
C LYS A 429 -13.78 3.44 -32.03
N ASP A 430 -14.39 3.35 -30.84
CA ASP A 430 -15.84 3.56 -30.67
C ASP A 430 -16.23 5.04 -30.75
N ALA A 431 -15.44 5.93 -30.12
CA ALA A 431 -15.60 7.38 -30.31
C ALA A 431 -15.47 7.77 -31.79
N LYS A 432 -14.43 7.26 -32.48
CA LYS A 432 -14.23 7.47 -33.93
C LYS A 432 -15.43 6.95 -34.75
N LYS A 433 -15.93 5.75 -34.46
CA LYS A 433 -17.10 5.15 -35.11
C LYS A 433 -18.39 5.96 -34.91
N LYS A 434 -18.55 6.63 -33.78
CA LYS A 434 -19.67 7.54 -33.50
C LYS A 434 -19.53 8.90 -34.22
N GLY A 435 -18.35 9.21 -34.76
CA GLY A 435 -18.06 10.43 -35.51
C GLY A 435 -17.13 11.41 -34.79
N PHE A 436 -16.47 11.01 -33.70
CA PHE A 436 -15.64 11.91 -32.90
C PHE A 436 -14.34 12.31 -33.62
N LYS A 437 -14.35 13.54 -34.13
CA LYS A 437 -13.25 14.34 -34.68
C LYS A 437 -12.46 15.14 -33.64
N ILE A 438 -11.20 15.48 -33.94
CA ILE A 438 -10.29 16.36 -33.18
C ILE A 438 -10.94 17.72 -32.90
N ARG A 439 -11.71 18.28 -33.84
CA ARG A 439 -12.47 19.54 -33.60
C ARG A 439 -13.29 19.52 -32.30
N HIS A 440 -13.81 18.36 -31.90
CA HIS A 440 -14.62 18.26 -30.68
C HIS A 440 -13.83 18.50 -29.39
N PHE A 441 -12.50 18.38 -29.39
CA PHE A 441 -11.69 18.83 -28.24
C PHE A 441 -11.90 20.33 -27.99
N GLY A 442 -11.92 21.15 -29.05
CA GLY A 442 -12.19 22.60 -28.93
C GLY A 442 -13.63 22.91 -28.51
N VAL A 443 -14.60 22.12 -29.00
CA VAL A 443 -16.02 22.21 -28.58
C VAL A 443 -16.18 21.91 -27.09
N ILE A 444 -15.50 20.87 -26.59
CA ILE A 444 -15.46 20.54 -25.16
C ILE A 444 -14.82 21.67 -24.37
N ILE A 445 -13.61 22.10 -24.75
CA ILE A 445 -12.84 23.09 -23.99
C ILE A 445 -13.60 24.43 -23.91
N HIS A 446 -14.16 24.91 -25.03
CA HIS A 446 -15.00 26.12 -25.07
C HIS A 446 -16.17 26.03 -24.08
N ALA A 447 -17.01 25.00 -24.21
CA ALA A 447 -18.20 24.84 -23.39
C ALA A 447 -17.89 24.64 -21.89
N ARG A 448 -16.79 23.96 -21.56
CA ARG A 448 -16.38 23.73 -20.16
C ARG A 448 -15.68 24.91 -19.53
N LEU A 449 -14.95 25.73 -20.28
CA LEU A 449 -14.41 26.99 -19.78
C LEU A 449 -15.54 27.95 -19.40
N HIS A 450 -16.54 28.09 -20.27
CA HIS A 450 -17.75 28.87 -19.97
C HIS A 450 -18.56 28.30 -18.80
N ASP A 451 -18.78 26.98 -18.74
CA ASP A 451 -19.53 26.39 -17.62
C ASP A 451 -18.79 26.51 -16.27
N THR A 452 -17.51 26.15 -16.25
CA THR A 452 -16.72 26.05 -15.00
C THR A 452 -16.23 27.42 -14.53
N PHE A 453 -15.87 28.30 -15.47
CA PHE A 453 -15.21 29.58 -15.21
C PHE A 453 -15.96 30.80 -15.79
N GLY A 454 -17.23 30.69 -16.19
CA GLY A 454 -18.07 31.80 -16.68
C GLY A 454 -18.38 32.93 -15.68
N ALA A 455 -17.72 32.94 -14.52
CA ALA A 455 -17.63 34.08 -13.61
C ALA A 455 -16.34 34.90 -13.81
N ILE A 456 -15.47 34.47 -14.73
CA ILE A 456 -14.11 34.96 -15.01
C ILE A 456 -13.93 35.11 -16.53
N VAL A 457 -14.28 34.08 -17.30
CA VAL A 457 -14.28 34.03 -18.77
C VAL A 457 -15.62 34.55 -19.29
N ASP A 458 -15.60 35.59 -20.13
CA ASP A 458 -16.77 36.10 -20.87
C ASP A 458 -16.77 35.64 -22.35
N LYS A 459 -15.62 35.22 -22.89
CA LYS A 459 -15.43 34.69 -24.26
C LYS A 459 -14.31 33.64 -24.31
N ALA A 460 -14.40 32.66 -25.21
CA ALA A 460 -13.32 31.73 -25.52
C ALA A 460 -13.24 31.38 -27.03
N GLN A 461 -12.02 31.24 -27.55
CA GLN A 461 -11.65 30.80 -28.89
C GLN A 461 -10.65 29.63 -28.77
N VAL A 462 -10.75 28.61 -29.63
CA VAL A 462 -9.86 27.43 -29.58
C VAL A 462 -9.37 27.02 -30.98
N THR A 463 -8.07 27.11 -31.20
CA THR A 463 -7.43 26.69 -32.45
C THR A 463 -6.57 25.45 -32.21
N ILE A 464 -6.76 24.42 -33.02
CA ILE A 464 -6.06 23.14 -32.88
C ILE A 464 -5.15 22.89 -34.08
N TYR A 465 -3.85 22.75 -33.85
CA TYR A 465 -2.85 22.50 -34.86
C TYR A 465 -2.49 21.02 -34.92
N THR A 466 -2.52 20.41 -36.11
CA THR A 466 -2.15 18.99 -36.33
C THR A 466 -1.11 18.79 -37.43
N ARG A 467 -0.56 19.87 -37.98
CA ARG A 467 0.66 19.88 -38.81
C ARG A 467 1.89 20.10 -37.94
N GLN A 468 2.98 19.38 -38.22
CA GLN A 468 4.21 19.45 -37.44
C GLN A 468 4.79 20.89 -37.38
N GLU A 469 4.87 21.56 -38.53
CA GLU A 469 5.43 22.92 -38.65
C GLU A 469 4.64 23.97 -37.83
N ASP A 470 3.30 23.90 -37.89
CA ASP A 470 2.43 24.79 -37.13
C ASP A 470 2.53 24.51 -35.61
N VAL A 471 2.60 23.23 -35.20
CA VAL A 471 2.76 22.84 -33.80
C VAL A 471 4.10 23.32 -33.22
N GLU A 472 5.20 23.18 -33.95
CA GLU A 472 6.53 23.64 -33.50
C GLU A 472 6.60 25.18 -33.40
N LYS A 473 5.95 25.89 -34.32
CA LYS A 473 5.83 27.35 -34.31
C LYS A 473 5.15 27.85 -33.03
N TYR A 474 3.95 27.36 -32.72
CA TYR A 474 3.18 27.87 -31.58
C TYR A 474 3.62 27.28 -30.23
N HIS A 475 4.24 26.10 -30.21
CA HIS A 475 4.95 25.59 -29.02
C HIS A 475 6.04 26.57 -28.55
N SER A 476 6.79 27.15 -29.50
CA SER A 476 7.83 28.16 -29.24
C SER A 476 7.28 29.50 -28.68
N GLU A 477 5.98 29.76 -28.83
CA GLU A 477 5.29 30.92 -28.25
C GLU A 477 4.77 30.60 -26.85
N ALA A 478 4.01 29.50 -26.72
CA ALA A 478 3.47 29.00 -25.46
C ALA A 478 4.57 28.84 -24.39
N LYS A 479 5.75 28.35 -24.80
CA LYS A 479 6.92 28.21 -23.91
C LYS A 479 7.34 29.52 -23.24
N LYS A 480 7.33 30.65 -23.96
CA LYS A 480 7.68 31.96 -23.38
C LYS A 480 6.66 32.42 -22.34
N ALA A 481 5.37 32.14 -22.58
CA ALA A 481 4.32 32.45 -21.62
C ALA A 481 4.41 31.56 -20.36
N TYR A 482 4.83 30.30 -20.48
CA TYR A 482 5.17 29.47 -19.31
C TYR A 482 6.34 30.07 -18.52
N GLU A 483 7.37 30.57 -19.21
CA GLU A 483 8.51 31.25 -18.60
C GLU A 483 8.06 32.53 -17.85
N GLU A 484 7.25 33.41 -18.47
CA GLU A 484 6.66 34.61 -17.84
C GLU A 484 5.80 34.31 -16.61
N ARG A 485 4.94 33.28 -16.67
CA ARG A 485 4.09 32.87 -15.54
C ARG A 485 4.92 32.45 -14.33
N ASP A 486 5.93 31.64 -14.58
CA ASP A 486 6.85 31.17 -13.56
C ASP A 486 7.69 32.34 -12.99
N GLU A 487 7.92 33.43 -13.74
CA GLU A 487 8.53 34.66 -13.21
C GLU A 487 7.60 35.43 -12.28
N ARG A 488 6.30 35.59 -12.62
CA ARG A 488 5.38 36.40 -11.80
C ARG A 488 5.21 35.85 -10.38
N MET A 489 5.27 34.54 -10.20
CA MET A 489 5.26 33.91 -8.87
C MET A 489 6.43 34.36 -7.98
N ALA A 490 7.55 34.82 -8.53
CA ALA A 490 8.68 35.34 -7.75
C ALA A 490 8.46 36.76 -7.18
N GLY A 491 7.35 37.43 -7.53
CA GLY A 491 7.07 38.81 -7.11
C GLY A 491 6.37 38.96 -5.75
N MET A 492 5.66 37.94 -5.26
CA MET A 492 4.90 37.99 -4.01
C MET A 492 5.75 37.56 -2.81
N THR A 493 5.65 38.26 -1.66
CA THR A 493 6.42 37.91 -0.45
C THR A 493 5.56 37.41 0.71
N ASP A 494 6.15 36.60 1.59
CA ASP A 494 5.50 36.09 2.80
C ASP A 494 5.19 37.20 3.83
N GLU A 495 5.88 38.34 3.77
CA GLU A 495 5.50 39.55 4.52
C GLU A 495 4.31 40.27 3.87
N SER A 496 4.24 40.34 2.53
CA SER A 496 3.20 41.10 1.80
C SER A 496 1.77 40.57 1.98
N VAL A 497 1.59 39.39 2.59
CA VAL A 497 0.29 38.78 2.86
C VAL A 497 0.12 38.47 4.35
N ASP A 498 -0.98 38.93 4.98
CA ASP A 498 -1.29 38.60 6.39
C ASP A 498 -1.83 37.18 6.60
N THR A 499 -2.22 36.52 5.51
CA THR A 499 -2.91 35.24 5.50
C THR A 499 -2.14 34.25 4.61
N LEU A 500 -1.72 33.15 5.22
CA LEU A 500 -1.19 31.96 4.54
C LEU A 500 -2.35 31.01 4.19
N TYR A 501 -2.11 29.92 3.46
CA TYR A 501 -3.13 28.90 3.21
C TYR A 501 -2.69 27.52 3.66
N SER A 502 -3.59 26.72 4.23
CA SER A 502 -3.32 25.31 4.48
C SER A 502 -3.51 24.46 3.22
N CYS A 503 -3.04 23.22 3.27
CA CYS A 503 -3.60 22.13 2.47
C CYS A 503 -3.72 20.87 3.34
N THR A 504 -4.94 20.35 3.51
CA THR A 504 -5.22 19.11 4.25
C THR A 504 -5.60 17.94 3.35
N LEU A 505 -5.45 18.07 2.02
CA LEU A 505 -5.84 17.05 1.03
C LEU A 505 -5.17 15.68 1.31
N CYS A 506 -3.91 15.69 1.75
CA CYS A 506 -3.15 14.49 2.10
C CYS A 506 -3.60 13.78 3.39
N GLN A 507 -4.51 14.37 4.19
CA GLN A 507 -5.07 13.70 5.38
C GLN A 507 -5.89 12.45 5.05
N SER A 508 -6.28 12.29 3.78
CA SER A 508 -6.79 11.04 3.19
C SER A 508 -5.87 9.82 3.42
N PHE A 509 -4.55 10.01 3.53
CA PHE A 509 -3.58 8.93 3.77
C PHE A 509 -2.56 9.20 4.90
N ALA A 510 -2.35 10.47 5.27
CA ALA A 510 -1.53 10.92 6.39
C ALA A 510 -2.38 11.78 7.35
N PRO A 511 -3.24 11.19 8.20
CA PRO A 511 -4.34 11.88 8.87
C PRO A 511 -3.96 13.07 9.75
N ASP A 512 -2.73 13.08 10.24
CA ASP A 512 -2.19 14.08 11.16
C ASP A 512 -1.38 15.18 10.41
N HIS A 513 -1.12 15.00 9.12
CA HIS A 513 -0.29 15.92 8.33
C HIS A 513 -1.05 17.22 7.96
N VAL A 514 -0.36 18.36 7.97
CA VAL A 514 -0.90 19.66 7.56
C VAL A 514 0.17 20.43 6.78
N CYS A 515 -0.05 20.66 5.48
CA CYS A 515 0.78 21.59 4.72
C CYS A 515 0.39 23.04 5.02
N ILE A 516 1.38 23.93 5.16
CA ILE A 516 1.19 25.40 5.13
C ILE A 516 1.90 25.93 3.89
N VAL A 517 1.10 26.52 3.01
CA VAL A 517 1.46 27.08 1.71
C VAL A 517 1.53 28.61 1.83
N LYS A 518 2.60 29.20 1.31
CA LYS A 518 2.94 30.62 1.40
C LYS A 518 3.44 31.13 0.05
N PRO A 519 3.38 32.44 -0.26
CA PRO A 519 3.90 32.99 -1.52
C PRO A 519 5.30 32.48 -1.86
N GLU A 520 6.19 32.49 -0.87
CA GLU A 520 7.60 32.15 -1.02
C GLU A 520 7.94 30.73 -0.53
N ARG A 521 6.92 29.93 -0.15
CA ARG A 521 7.05 28.50 0.19
C ARG A 521 5.77 27.73 -0.21
N LEU A 522 5.76 27.27 -1.45
CA LEU A 522 4.81 26.33 -2.03
C LEU A 522 4.78 24.94 -1.33
N GLY A 523 3.72 24.17 -1.56
CA GLY A 523 3.51 22.87 -0.93
C GLY A 523 4.56 21.82 -1.31
N LEU A 524 4.89 20.92 -0.38
CA LEU A 524 5.96 19.91 -0.53
C LEU A 524 5.74 18.87 -1.64
N CYS A 525 4.54 18.86 -2.23
CA CYS A 525 4.17 18.04 -3.38
C CYS A 525 4.42 18.73 -4.74
N GLY A 526 4.94 19.97 -4.77
CA GLY A 526 5.13 20.79 -5.97
C GLY A 526 3.83 21.37 -6.55
N ALA A 527 2.71 20.66 -6.44
CA ALA A 527 1.46 20.91 -7.16
C ALA A 527 0.48 21.95 -6.53
N TYR A 528 0.89 22.71 -5.51
CA TYR A 528 0.08 23.78 -4.90
C TYR A 528 0.97 24.98 -4.52
N SER A 529 0.89 26.06 -5.29
CA SER A 529 1.42 27.38 -4.94
C SER A 529 0.46 28.14 -4.01
N TYR A 530 0.88 29.32 -3.55
CA TYR A 530 -0.01 30.23 -2.81
C TYR A 530 -1.19 30.73 -3.64
N ILE A 531 -0.96 31.01 -4.93
CA ILE A 531 -2.02 31.47 -5.83
C ILE A 531 -3.02 30.34 -6.05
N ASP A 532 -2.56 29.10 -6.23
CA ASP A 532 -3.46 27.93 -6.34
C ASP A 532 -4.26 27.72 -5.06
N ALA A 533 -3.63 27.81 -3.88
CA ALA A 533 -4.30 27.63 -2.60
C ALA A 533 -5.27 28.76 -2.26
N LYS A 534 -4.96 30.00 -2.68
CA LYS A 534 -5.85 31.16 -2.60
C LYS A 534 -7.03 31.03 -3.56
N ALA A 535 -6.78 30.76 -4.84
CA ALA A 535 -7.82 30.60 -5.86
C ALA A 535 -8.72 29.40 -5.57
N SER A 536 -8.17 28.28 -5.10
CA SER A 536 -8.93 27.12 -4.60
C SER A 536 -9.91 27.51 -3.48
N TYR A 537 -9.50 28.41 -2.57
CA TYR A 537 -10.36 28.94 -1.52
C TYR A 537 -11.38 30.00 -2.04
N GLU A 538 -11.00 30.86 -2.98
CA GLU A 538 -11.91 31.86 -3.58
C GLU A 538 -12.96 31.21 -4.48
N LEU A 539 -12.63 30.09 -5.14
CA LEU A 539 -13.55 29.23 -5.90
C LEU A 539 -14.39 28.34 -4.97
N ASN A 540 -13.80 27.76 -3.92
CA ASN A 540 -14.50 26.94 -2.93
C ASN A 540 -14.03 27.22 -1.50
N PRO A 541 -14.72 28.12 -0.76
CA PRO A 541 -14.39 28.44 0.63
C PRO A 541 -14.48 27.27 1.63
N THR A 542 -15.06 26.14 1.23
CA THR A 542 -15.18 24.92 2.04
C THR A 542 -14.17 23.82 1.68
N GLY A 543 -13.26 24.09 0.74
CA GLY A 543 -12.26 23.14 0.25
C GLY A 543 -11.13 22.80 1.24
N PRO A 544 -10.21 21.89 0.86
CA PRO A 544 -9.06 21.49 1.68
C PRO A 544 -7.99 22.58 1.82
N ASN A 545 -8.10 23.67 1.04
CA ASN A 545 -7.35 24.90 1.21
C ASN A 545 -8.16 25.87 2.07
N GLN A 546 -7.56 26.34 3.16
CA GLN A 546 -8.21 27.22 4.14
C GLN A 546 -7.27 28.36 4.54
N PRO A 547 -7.77 29.59 4.72
CA PRO A 547 -6.96 30.73 5.11
C PRO A 547 -6.48 30.60 6.56
N VAL A 548 -5.16 30.66 6.73
CA VAL A 548 -4.47 30.64 8.03
C VAL A 548 -3.90 32.03 8.27
N LYS A 549 -4.58 32.84 9.08
CA LYS A 549 -4.05 34.14 9.54
C LYS A 549 -2.77 33.90 10.34
N LYS A 550 -1.69 34.63 10.04
CA LYS A 550 -0.43 34.51 10.79
C LYS A 550 -0.66 34.78 12.29
N GLY A 551 -1.33 35.89 12.61
CA GLY A 551 -1.54 36.33 13.99
C GLY A 551 -0.23 36.83 14.62
N GLU A 552 -0.08 36.63 15.94
CA GLU A 552 1.14 36.98 16.67
C GLU A 552 2.35 36.23 16.11
N CYS A 553 3.37 36.96 15.65
CA CYS A 553 4.64 36.39 15.20
C CYS A 553 5.52 36.10 16.43
N LEU A 554 5.88 34.84 16.62
CA LEU A 554 6.64 34.35 17.77
C LEU A 554 8.14 34.29 17.47
N ASP A 555 8.50 33.96 16.21
CA ASP A 555 9.86 34.01 15.70
C ASP A 555 9.83 34.48 14.22
N PRO A 556 10.14 35.75 13.92
CA PRO A 556 10.11 36.27 12.55
C PRO A 556 11.27 35.74 11.69
N VAL A 557 12.34 35.22 12.31
CA VAL A 557 13.48 34.66 11.58
C VAL A 557 13.15 33.22 11.17
N ARG A 558 12.75 32.37 12.12
CA ARG A 558 12.41 30.96 11.85
C ARG A 558 11.02 30.78 11.22
N GLY A 559 10.18 31.82 11.22
CA GLY A 559 8.83 31.78 10.70
C GLY A 559 7.89 30.98 11.59
N GLU A 560 7.88 31.28 12.89
CA GLU A 560 6.86 30.76 13.81
C GLU A 560 5.81 31.84 14.07
N TRP A 561 4.53 31.48 13.89
CA TRP A 561 3.40 32.34 14.22
C TRP A 561 2.36 31.56 15.01
N LYS A 562 1.76 32.22 15.99
CA LYS A 562 0.79 31.64 16.90
C LYS A 562 -0.46 31.11 16.20
N GLY A 563 -1.02 31.86 15.26
CA GLY A 563 -2.19 31.43 14.49
C GLY A 563 -1.91 30.21 13.60
N VAL A 564 -0.66 30.06 13.13
CA VAL A 564 -0.22 28.88 12.36
C VAL A 564 -0.07 27.66 13.28
N ASN A 565 0.56 27.82 14.45
CA ASN A 565 0.67 26.74 15.45
C ASN A 565 -0.71 26.28 15.95
N GLU A 566 -1.61 27.21 16.29
CA GLU A 566 -2.97 26.91 16.73
C GLU A 566 -3.79 26.20 15.65
N PHE A 567 -3.66 26.61 14.38
CA PHE A 567 -4.33 25.96 13.25
C PHE A 567 -3.77 24.54 13.01
N ILE A 568 -2.45 24.37 13.00
CA ILE A 568 -1.81 23.07 12.83
C ILE A 568 -2.24 22.12 13.95
N TYR A 569 -2.18 22.56 15.21
CA TYR A 569 -2.59 21.74 16.35
C TYR A 569 -4.06 21.28 16.25
N GLN A 570 -4.96 22.15 15.79
CA GLN A 570 -6.37 21.77 15.56
C GLN A 570 -6.55 20.80 14.39
N LYS A 571 -5.80 20.97 13.29
CA LYS A 571 -5.94 20.15 12.07
C LYS A 571 -5.11 18.88 12.07
N SER A 572 -4.05 18.76 12.88
CA SER A 572 -3.20 17.57 13.00
C SER A 572 -3.73 16.54 14.02
N ASN A 573 -5.02 16.58 14.34
CA ASN A 573 -5.63 15.81 15.43
C ASN A 573 -4.94 16.02 16.80
N LYS A 574 -4.36 17.21 17.04
CA LYS A 574 -3.61 17.58 18.27
C LYS A 574 -2.29 16.84 18.48
N THR A 575 -1.61 16.47 17.38
CA THR A 575 -0.32 15.75 17.41
C THR A 575 0.91 16.63 17.19
N LEU A 576 0.74 17.83 16.62
CA LEU A 576 1.82 18.75 16.25
C LEU A 576 1.56 20.09 16.95
N GLU A 577 2.45 20.49 17.87
CA GLU A 577 2.27 21.67 18.73
C GLU A 577 2.97 22.92 18.20
N ARG A 578 4.03 22.77 17.39
CA ARG A 578 4.87 23.87 16.87
C ARG A 578 5.36 23.58 15.45
N PHE A 579 5.48 24.65 14.66
CA PHE A 579 5.93 24.63 13.27
C PHE A 579 6.86 25.82 13.00
N HIS A 580 8.04 25.55 12.45
CA HIS A 580 8.96 26.60 12.00
C HIS A 580 8.94 26.70 10.46
N GLY A 581 8.52 27.85 9.97
CA GLY A 581 8.25 28.10 8.56
C GLY A 581 9.48 28.21 7.65
N TYR A 582 10.67 28.49 8.18
CA TYR A 582 11.90 28.74 7.41
C TYR A 582 13.16 28.03 7.93
N SER A 583 13.23 27.62 9.20
CA SER A 583 14.42 26.93 9.71
C SER A 583 14.43 25.45 9.30
N ILE A 584 15.57 24.96 8.83
CA ILE A 584 15.81 23.51 8.65
C ILE A 584 16.21 22.82 9.96
N ILE A 585 16.65 23.58 10.96
CA ILE A 585 17.32 23.07 12.17
C ILE A 585 16.32 22.75 13.30
N THR A 586 15.07 23.22 13.24
CA THR A 586 14.07 23.03 14.32
C THR A 586 12.65 22.79 13.78
N PHE A 587 11.96 21.76 14.32
CA PHE A 587 10.53 21.38 14.19
C PHE A 587 9.89 21.08 12.79
N PRO A 588 10.10 19.88 12.19
CA PRO A 588 9.17 19.27 11.18
C PRO A 588 8.25 18.04 11.59
N GLU A 589 8.49 16.75 11.24
CA GLU A 589 7.50 15.60 11.46
C GLU A 589 7.91 14.17 12.11
N THR A 590 8.49 13.07 11.50
CA THR A 590 8.57 11.63 12.04
C THR A 590 9.86 10.69 11.90
N SER A 591 9.82 9.39 11.43
CA SER A 591 10.34 8.16 12.19
C SER A 591 10.80 6.80 11.48
N CYS A 592 11.35 5.75 12.18
CA CYS A 592 12.01 4.49 11.61
C CYS A 592 12.35 3.23 12.56
N CYS A 593 13.22 2.21 12.21
CA CYS A 593 13.50 0.94 13.01
C CYS A 593 14.99 0.43 13.13
N VAL A 594 15.41 -0.47 14.05
CA VAL A 594 16.89 -0.71 14.31
C VAL A 594 17.65 -1.61 13.31
N GLY A 595 18.97 -1.38 13.19
CA GLY A 595 19.85 -2.02 12.20
C GLY A 595 20.24 -3.48 12.41
N ASP A 596 20.13 -4.04 13.63
CA ASP A 596 20.37 -5.47 13.89
C ASP A 596 19.24 -6.40 13.41
N THR A 597 18.17 -5.83 12.86
CA THR A 597 16.98 -6.52 12.36
C THR A 597 17.29 -7.27 11.07
N GLU A 598 17.14 -8.60 11.05
CA GLU A 598 17.26 -9.44 9.86
C GLU A 598 16.03 -9.29 8.98
N VAL A 599 16.25 -9.07 7.68
CA VAL A 599 15.27 -9.04 6.60
C VAL A 599 15.62 -10.12 5.58
N ILE A 600 14.64 -10.66 4.87
CA ILE A 600 14.90 -11.60 3.78
C ILE A 600 15.09 -10.78 2.50
N ILE A 601 16.32 -10.67 2.02
CA ILE A 601 16.69 -9.96 0.78
C ILE A 601 17.34 -10.94 -0.19
N ASP A 602 16.92 -10.93 -1.46
CA ASP A 602 17.48 -11.71 -2.57
C ASP A 602 17.68 -13.22 -2.29
N ARG A 603 16.74 -13.76 -1.49
CA ARG A 603 16.66 -15.16 -1.01
C ARG A 603 17.58 -15.52 0.17
N GLN A 604 18.17 -14.54 0.85
CA GLN A 604 19.01 -14.75 2.04
C GLN A 604 18.55 -13.90 3.21
N ALA A 605 18.81 -14.34 4.44
CA ALA A 605 18.66 -13.52 5.63
C ALA A 605 19.87 -12.58 5.75
N ALA A 606 19.62 -11.28 5.83
CA ALA A 606 20.63 -10.24 5.99
C ALA A 606 20.12 -9.15 6.94
N LYS A 607 21.01 -8.57 7.76
CA LYS A 607 20.61 -7.43 8.60
C LYS A 607 20.31 -6.22 7.74
N VAL A 608 19.22 -5.53 8.02
CA VAL A 608 18.86 -4.26 7.36
C VAL A 608 19.98 -3.23 7.52
N GLY A 609 20.67 -3.19 8.67
CA GLY A 609 21.86 -2.37 8.86
C GLY A 609 23.06 -2.82 8.03
N GLU A 610 23.35 -4.12 7.92
CA GLU A 610 24.45 -4.63 7.06
C GLU A 610 24.16 -4.34 5.58
N PHE A 611 22.91 -4.52 5.13
CA PHE A 611 22.47 -4.26 3.75
C PHE A 611 22.47 -2.78 3.40
N ILE A 612 21.85 -1.92 4.22
CA ILE A 612 21.75 -0.48 3.93
C ILE A 612 23.14 0.16 4.01
N ASN A 613 23.98 -0.17 5.00
CA ASN A 613 25.34 0.36 5.03
C ASN A 613 26.23 -0.13 3.86
N LYS A 614 25.94 -1.29 3.25
CA LYS A 614 26.66 -1.77 2.04
C LYS A 614 26.27 -0.99 0.77
N HIS A 615 25.02 -0.56 0.66
CA HIS A 615 24.48 0.08 -0.56
C HIS A 615 24.16 1.58 -0.38
N GLN A 616 24.40 2.16 0.80
CA GLN A 616 24.37 3.61 0.99
C GLN A 616 25.35 4.25 0.00
N GLY A 617 24.86 5.18 -0.81
CA GLY A 617 25.66 5.77 -1.90
C GLY A 617 25.71 4.96 -3.20
N ARG A 618 24.90 3.91 -3.38
CA ARG A 618 24.96 3.02 -4.56
C ARG A 618 23.59 2.56 -5.03
N GLU A 619 23.27 2.76 -6.30
CA GLU A 619 22.00 2.32 -6.91
C GLU A 619 21.76 0.80 -6.93
N GLU A 620 22.79 -0.02 -6.64
CA GLU A 620 22.72 -1.49 -6.71
C GLU A 620 21.55 -2.10 -5.92
N TYR A 621 21.08 -1.46 -4.85
CA TYR A 621 19.93 -1.95 -4.07
C TYR A 621 18.61 -1.99 -4.87
N THR A 622 18.49 -1.22 -5.96
CA THR A 622 17.28 -1.21 -6.83
C THR A 622 17.09 -2.53 -7.61
N LYS A 623 18.17 -3.31 -7.72
CA LYS A 623 18.18 -4.68 -8.26
C LYS A 623 17.76 -5.71 -7.21
N SER A 624 17.79 -5.35 -5.93
CA SER A 624 17.43 -6.20 -4.80
C SER A 624 15.93 -6.19 -4.51
N SER A 625 15.49 -7.30 -3.91
CA SER A 625 14.11 -7.56 -3.52
C SER A 625 14.03 -8.00 -2.07
N VAL A 626 13.03 -7.49 -1.32
CA VAL A 626 12.75 -7.87 0.07
C VAL A 626 11.44 -8.66 0.15
N LEU A 627 11.36 -9.62 1.07
CA LEU A 627 10.15 -10.42 1.27
C LEU A 627 9.02 -9.60 1.92
N THR A 628 7.86 -9.57 1.29
CA THR A 628 6.62 -8.95 1.78
C THR A 628 5.43 -9.92 1.67
N LEU A 629 4.22 -9.44 1.96
CA LEU A 629 2.97 -10.21 1.91
C LEU A 629 1.96 -9.52 0.97
N ARG A 630 1.55 -10.22 -0.11
CA ARG A 630 0.49 -9.79 -1.04
C ARG A 630 -0.61 -10.84 -1.06
N ASN A 631 -1.87 -10.45 -0.86
CA ASN A 631 -3.04 -11.35 -0.86
C ASN A 631 -2.87 -12.63 0.02
N GLY A 632 -2.19 -12.51 1.15
CA GLY A 632 -1.92 -13.63 2.07
C GLY A 632 -0.81 -14.59 1.65
N LYS A 633 -0.16 -14.35 0.50
CA LYS A 633 1.02 -15.07 -0.01
C LYS A 633 2.30 -14.28 0.19
N THR A 634 3.42 -14.96 0.47
CA THR A 634 4.73 -14.31 0.61
C THR A 634 5.37 -14.08 -0.74
N VAL A 635 5.74 -12.84 -1.06
CA VAL A 635 6.32 -12.47 -2.38
C VAL A 635 7.57 -11.60 -2.21
N PRO A 636 8.57 -11.72 -3.11
CA PRO A 636 9.66 -10.75 -3.20
C PRO A 636 9.18 -9.46 -3.89
N GLU A 637 9.44 -8.30 -3.30
CA GLU A 637 9.13 -6.98 -3.87
C GLU A 637 10.38 -6.11 -3.96
N LYS A 638 10.52 -5.32 -5.03
CA LYS A 638 11.71 -4.49 -5.28
C LYS A 638 11.89 -3.42 -4.20
N ILE A 639 13.14 -3.20 -3.79
CA ILE A 639 13.53 -2.10 -2.90
C ILE A 639 13.73 -0.84 -3.74
N VAL A 640 12.91 0.18 -3.53
CA VAL A 640 12.98 1.46 -4.27
C VAL A 640 13.74 2.56 -3.51
N ALA A 641 13.79 2.49 -2.18
CA ALA A 641 14.63 3.35 -1.37
C ALA A 641 15.16 2.63 -0.12
N ILE A 642 16.31 3.09 0.37
CA ILE A 642 16.96 2.64 1.60
C ILE A 642 17.22 3.86 2.49
N GLN A 643 16.86 3.78 3.76
CA GLN A 643 16.81 4.93 4.66
C GLN A 643 17.60 4.62 5.96
N LYS A 644 18.28 5.63 6.51
CA LYS A 644 19.15 5.51 7.71
C LYS A 644 19.17 6.84 8.47
N PHE A 645 18.92 6.79 9.77
CA PHE A 645 18.69 7.97 10.62
C PHE A 645 19.31 7.78 12.00
N PRO A 646 19.60 8.86 12.77
CA PRO A 646 19.94 8.75 14.19
C PRO A 646 18.85 8.02 14.99
N ALA A 647 19.25 7.10 15.89
CA ALA A 647 18.29 6.38 16.73
C ALA A 647 17.82 7.24 17.92
N PRO A 648 16.51 7.38 18.17
CA PRO A 648 16.01 8.16 19.30
C PRO A 648 16.36 7.53 20.65
N LYS A 649 16.25 8.35 21.72
CA LYS A 649 16.56 7.98 23.12
C LYS A 649 15.66 6.85 23.68
N ASN A 650 14.48 6.65 23.09
CA ASN A 650 13.53 5.61 23.46
C ASN A 650 13.18 4.76 22.23
N LEU A 651 13.12 3.44 22.42
CA LEU A 651 12.67 2.49 21.40
C LEU A 651 11.68 1.50 22.05
N ILE A 652 10.86 0.83 21.23
CA ILE A 652 10.04 -0.29 21.66
C ILE A 652 10.69 -1.58 21.18
N LYS A 653 10.87 -2.53 22.10
CA LYS A 653 11.17 -3.92 21.82
C LYS A 653 9.91 -4.75 21.95
N LEU A 654 9.67 -5.62 20.97
CA LEU A 654 8.61 -6.63 20.98
C LEU A 654 9.22 -8.02 20.95
N THR A 655 8.62 -8.96 21.68
CA THR A 655 8.96 -10.39 21.65
C THR A 655 7.67 -11.18 21.39
N THR A 656 7.71 -12.16 20.49
CA THR A 656 6.56 -13.03 20.15
C THR A 656 6.68 -14.43 20.75
N LYS A 657 5.66 -15.27 20.55
CA LYS A 657 5.63 -16.65 21.05
C LYS A 657 6.48 -17.62 20.22
N SER A 658 6.64 -17.40 18.91
CA SER A 658 7.66 -18.14 18.15
C SER A 658 9.09 -17.69 18.46
N GLY A 659 9.28 -16.66 19.28
CA GLY A 659 10.60 -16.16 19.69
C GLY A 659 11.23 -15.17 18.72
N ALA A 660 10.44 -14.61 17.79
CA ALA A 660 10.86 -13.42 17.07
C ALA A 660 10.99 -12.24 18.05
N GLU A 661 12.01 -11.42 17.86
CA GLU A 661 12.21 -10.18 18.61
C GLU A 661 12.55 -9.05 17.64
N ILE A 662 11.85 -7.93 17.71
CA ILE A 662 12.12 -6.74 16.88
C ILE A 662 12.25 -5.51 17.78
N ILE A 663 13.08 -4.55 17.37
CA ILE A 663 13.27 -3.26 18.06
C ILE A 663 13.08 -2.13 17.05
N LEU A 664 12.24 -1.16 17.39
CA LEU A 664 11.79 -0.10 16.49
C LEU A 664 11.41 1.16 17.28
N THR A 665 11.10 2.26 16.59
CA THR A 665 10.49 3.44 17.21
C THR A 665 9.02 3.16 17.61
N GLY A 666 8.47 3.94 18.54
CA GLY A 666 7.14 3.70 19.14
C GLY A 666 5.99 3.87 18.16
N GLU A 667 6.17 4.76 17.22
CA GLU A 667 5.23 5.25 16.24
C GLU A 667 5.24 4.43 14.93
N HIS A 668 6.31 3.67 14.67
CA HIS A 668 6.41 2.78 13.52
C HIS A 668 5.42 1.59 13.62
N LYS A 669 4.78 1.25 12.49
CA LYS A 669 3.51 0.48 12.47
C LYS A 669 3.69 -1.00 12.10
N ILE A 670 2.91 -1.86 12.75
CA ILE A 670 2.93 -3.33 12.65
C ILE A 670 1.53 -3.86 12.32
N ALA A 671 1.44 -4.92 11.51
CA ALA A 671 0.18 -5.57 11.17
C ALA A 671 -0.34 -6.48 12.31
N ILE A 672 -1.34 -6.01 13.05
CA ILE A 672 -1.98 -6.70 14.20
C ILE A 672 -3.43 -7.08 13.86
N ASP A 673 -3.80 -8.33 14.12
CA ASP A 673 -5.17 -8.85 13.98
C ASP A 673 -5.93 -8.80 15.32
N ARG A 674 -7.01 -8.01 15.37
CA ARG A 674 -7.91 -7.81 16.51
C ARG A 674 -9.36 -8.19 16.11
N PRO A 675 -10.34 -8.26 17.04
CA PRO A 675 -11.73 -8.65 16.73
C PRO A 675 -12.41 -7.82 15.63
N GLU A 676 -11.93 -6.61 15.41
CA GLU A 676 -12.37 -5.67 14.37
C GLU A 676 -11.88 -6.14 12.99
N GLY A 677 -10.61 -6.54 12.90
CA GLY A 677 -9.93 -7.02 11.69
C GLY A 677 -8.40 -6.94 11.80
N LEU A 678 -7.72 -7.07 10.66
CA LEU A 678 -6.29 -6.78 10.54
C LEU A 678 -6.07 -5.26 10.42
N SER A 679 -5.13 -4.72 11.19
CA SER A 679 -4.89 -3.26 11.27
C SER A 679 -3.42 -2.91 11.48
N TRP A 680 -3.02 -1.70 11.07
CA TRP A 680 -1.66 -1.18 11.26
C TRP A 680 -1.56 -0.40 12.58
N VAL A 681 -1.03 -1.04 13.62
CA VAL A 681 -0.92 -0.49 14.98
C VAL A 681 0.50 0.00 15.23
N MET A 682 0.65 1.22 15.79
CA MET A 682 1.95 1.76 16.22
C MET A 682 2.54 0.91 17.34
N SER A 683 3.85 0.64 17.31
CA SER A 683 4.50 -0.34 18.20
C SER A 683 4.31 -0.07 19.70
N GLU A 684 4.19 1.19 20.11
CA GLU A 684 3.89 1.60 21.50
C GLU A 684 2.45 1.27 21.94
N LYS A 685 1.53 1.08 20.98
CA LYS A 685 0.10 0.76 21.17
C LYS A 685 -0.20 -0.74 20.95
N VAL A 686 0.84 -1.54 20.75
CA VAL A 686 0.79 -3.01 20.77
C VAL A 686 0.89 -3.49 22.22
N VAL A 687 0.08 -4.47 22.61
CA VAL A 687 0.05 -5.01 23.98
C VAL A 687 0.30 -6.52 24.02
N PRO A 688 0.84 -7.09 25.13
CA PRO A 688 0.95 -8.53 25.28
C PRO A 688 -0.42 -9.21 25.12
N GLY A 689 -0.49 -10.23 24.27
CA GLY A 689 -1.73 -10.90 23.87
C GLY A 689 -2.25 -10.50 22.48
N ASP A 690 -1.84 -9.36 21.93
CA ASP A 690 -2.04 -9.03 20.51
C ASP A 690 -1.45 -10.13 19.60
N ARG A 691 -1.95 -10.21 18.36
CA ARG A 691 -1.38 -11.11 17.35
C ARG A 691 -0.89 -10.37 16.12
N THR A 692 0.41 -10.46 15.88
CA THR A 692 1.07 -9.94 14.68
C THR A 692 1.08 -10.96 13.56
N ILE A 693 1.13 -10.50 12.31
CA ILE A 693 1.45 -11.35 11.17
C ILE A 693 2.92 -11.79 11.21
N SER A 694 3.17 -13.08 10.97
CA SER A 694 4.49 -13.68 10.74
C SER A 694 4.40 -14.74 9.64
N PHE A 695 5.43 -14.90 8.80
CA PHE A 695 5.40 -15.93 7.75
C PHE A 695 5.52 -17.36 8.32
N LYS A 696 4.66 -18.25 7.83
CA LYS A 696 4.46 -19.66 8.23
C LYS A 696 5.34 -20.59 7.41
N LYS A 697 5.34 -20.40 6.09
CA LYS A 697 6.21 -21.06 5.12
C LYS A 697 7.15 -20.01 4.52
N LEU A 698 8.38 -20.39 4.20
CA LEU A 698 9.34 -19.52 3.52
C LEU A 698 9.59 -20.07 2.11
N GLU A 699 8.83 -19.57 1.13
CA GLU A 699 9.02 -19.95 -0.27
C GLU A 699 10.11 -19.08 -0.90
N LEU A 700 11.11 -19.73 -1.48
CA LEU A 700 12.25 -19.09 -2.18
C LEU A 700 12.70 -20.01 -3.32
N PRO A 701 13.06 -19.48 -4.51
CA PRO A 701 13.69 -20.25 -5.57
C PRO A 701 14.92 -21.00 -5.06
N SER A 702 14.96 -22.31 -5.32
CA SER A 702 16.04 -23.17 -4.83
C SER A 702 17.20 -23.20 -5.83
N GLN A 703 18.43 -23.12 -5.31
CA GLN A 703 19.66 -23.06 -6.10
C GLN A 703 20.75 -23.90 -5.41
N THR A 704 21.24 -24.92 -6.10
CA THR A 704 22.42 -25.69 -5.69
C THR A 704 23.65 -25.05 -6.34
N PRO A 705 24.61 -24.49 -5.57
CA PRO A 705 25.85 -24.00 -6.14
C PRO A 705 26.77 -25.17 -6.53
N GLU A 706 27.40 -25.10 -7.69
CA GLU A 706 28.43 -26.05 -8.09
C GLU A 706 29.64 -25.99 -7.14
N ILE A 707 30.23 -27.14 -6.81
CA ILE A 707 31.36 -27.20 -5.87
C ILE A 707 32.56 -26.38 -6.37
N ILE A 708 32.79 -26.35 -7.69
CA ILE A 708 33.89 -25.57 -8.29
C ILE A 708 33.80 -24.06 -7.99
N ASN A 709 32.58 -23.51 -7.87
CA ASN A 709 32.34 -22.10 -7.54
C ASN A 709 32.47 -21.81 -6.04
N LEU A 710 32.54 -22.84 -5.19
CA LEU A 710 32.80 -22.71 -3.75
C LEU A 710 34.30 -22.68 -3.42
N ILE A 711 35.15 -23.09 -4.37
CA ILE A 711 36.59 -23.30 -4.14
C ILE A 711 37.38 -22.00 -4.42
N PRO A 712 38.21 -21.53 -3.47
CA PRO A 712 39.04 -20.33 -3.66
C PRO A 712 40.02 -20.43 -4.82
N ASP A 713 40.22 -19.32 -5.54
CA ASP A 713 40.99 -19.26 -6.78
C ASP A 713 42.49 -19.64 -6.67
N ASP A 714 43.05 -19.71 -5.46
CA ASP A 714 44.43 -20.16 -5.22
C ASP A 714 44.57 -21.68 -4.99
N PHE A 715 43.49 -22.46 -5.10
CA PHE A 715 43.56 -23.91 -5.28
C PHE A 715 44.15 -24.28 -6.66
N TRP A 716 44.87 -25.39 -6.71
CA TRP A 716 45.46 -25.93 -7.93
C TRP A 716 44.54 -26.96 -8.57
N VAL A 717 44.30 -26.85 -9.87
CA VAL A 717 43.77 -27.94 -10.68
C VAL A 717 44.90 -28.93 -10.97
N ARG A 718 44.63 -30.22 -10.76
CA ARG A 718 45.54 -31.37 -10.92
C ARG A 718 44.98 -32.42 -11.88
N ASP A 719 44.10 -32.00 -12.78
CA ASP A 719 43.47 -32.85 -13.78
C ASP A 719 44.36 -32.98 -15.02
N GLU A 720 45.06 -34.11 -15.16
CA GLU A 720 46.12 -34.26 -16.15
C GLU A 720 45.62 -34.21 -17.61
N ALA A 721 44.39 -34.65 -17.88
CA ALA A 721 43.78 -34.57 -19.21
C ALA A 721 43.48 -33.11 -19.57
N LEU A 722 42.81 -32.38 -18.68
CA LEU A 722 42.50 -30.95 -18.87
C LEU A 722 43.77 -30.09 -18.98
N ILE A 723 44.76 -30.32 -18.11
CA ILE A 723 46.06 -29.63 -18.15
C ILE A 723 46.78 -29.87 -19.48
N THR A 724 46.71 -31.09 -20.03
CA THR A 724 47.39 -31.44 -21.29
C THR A 724 46.70 -30.80 -22.49
N SER A 725 45.36 -30.86 -22.55
CA SER A 725 44.55 -30.17 -23.57
C SER A 725 44.88 -28.68 -23.62
N ILE A 726 44.83 -28.00 -22.48
CA ILE A 726 45.10 -26.56 -22.39
C ILE A 726 46.56 -26.21 -22.73
N LYS A 727 47.54 -27.02 -22.32
CA LYS A 727 48.94 -26.85 -22.76
C LYS A 727 49.10 -27.02 -24.27
N HIS A 728 48.33 -27.90 -24.91
CA HIS A 728 48.36 -28.04 -26.37
C HIS A 728 47.81 -26.78 -27.06
N LYS A 729 46.65 -26.28 -26.64
CA LYS A 729 46.04 -25.06 -27.19
C LYS A 729 46.90 -23.81 -26.99
N LEU A 730 47.48 -23.62 -25.81
CA LEU A 730 48.45 -22.55 -25.55
C LEU A 730 49.69 -22.65 -26.45
N LYS A 731 50.20 -23.86 -26.72
CA LYS A 731 51.31 -24.04 -27.66
C LYS A 731 50.90 -23.69 -29.10
N ALA A 732 49.68 -24.03 -29.52
CA ALA A 732 49.17 -23.65 -30.84
C ALA A 732 49.04 -22.13 -30.99
N LYS A 733 48.42 -21.42 -30.03
CA LYS A 733 48.23 -19.96 -30.07
C LYS A 733 49.54 -19.16 -29.99
N TYR A 734 50.54 -19.64 -29.26
CA TYR A 734 51.76 -18.88 -28.95
C TYR A 734 53.08 -19.46 -29.49
N GLY A 735 53.01 -20.56 -30.26
CA GLY A 735 54.16 -21.33 -30.77
C GLY A 735 54.92 -22.12 -29.69
N SER A 736 55.08 -21.56 -28.48
CA SER A 736 55.70 -22.23 -27.34
C SER A 736 55.06 -21.82 -26.00
N LEU A 737 55.10 -22.74 -25.03
CA LEU A 737 54.62 -22.50 -23.67
C LEU A 737 55.43 -21.39 -22.95
N SER A 738 56.71 -21.21 -23.31
CA SER A 738 57.53 -20.12 -22.78
C SER A 738 57.05 -18.75 -23.27
N SER A 739 56.67 -18.65 -24.55
CA SER A 739 56.04 -17.46 -25.14
C SER A 739 54.70 -17.13 -24.46
N ALA A 740 53.84 -18.13 -24.28
CA ALA A 740 52.55 -18.00 -23.59
C ALA A 740 52.71 -17.44 -22.16
N TRP A 741 53.59 -18.03 -21.34
CA TRP A 741 53.83 -17.55 -19.96
C TRP A 741 54.38 -16.13 -19.89
N LYS A 742 55.21 -15.72 -20.87
CA LYS A 742 55.73 -14.36 -20.95
C LYS A 742 54.63 -13.36 -21.33
N LYS A 743 53.76 -13.69 -22.30
CA LYS A 743 52.64 -12.82 -22.70
C LYS A 743 51.54 -12.73 -21.65
N LEU A 744 51.21 -13.82 -20.95
CA LEU A 744 50.24 -13.83 -19.84
C LEU A 744 50.77 -13.19 -18.55
N ASN A 745 52.00 -12.66 -18.54
CA ASN A 745 52.65 -11.98 -17.43
C ASN A 745 52.75 -12.82 -16.13
N TRP A 746 53.13 -14.10 -16.25
CA TRP A 746 53.22 -15.05 -15.12
C TRP A 746 54.66 -15.40 -14.72
N GLY A 747 55.62 -14.54 -15.06
CA GLY A 747 57.04 -14.77 -14.81
C GLY A 747 57.63 -15.89 -15.68
N ARG A 748 58.72 -16.52 -15.21
CA ARG A 748 59.41 -17.58 -15.95
C ARG A 748 58.58 -18.88 -15.99
N TYR A 749 58.37 -19.41 -17.20
CA TYR A 749 57.81 -20.74 -17.40
C TYR A 749 58.62 -21.81 -16.67
N ASN A 750 57.96 -22.62 -15.84
CA ASN A 750 58.57 -23.76 -15.16
C ASN A 750 57.94 -25.06 -15.68
N PRO A 751 58.66 -25.87 -16.50
CA PRO A 751 58.12 -27.09 -17.08
C PRO A 751 57.80 -28.19 -16.04
N ARG A 752 58.30 -28.08 -14.80
CA ARG A 752 57.98 -29.00 -13.70
C ARG A 752 56.59 -28.73 -13.06
N LEU A 753 55.84 -27.73 -13.54
CA LEU A 753 54.48 -27.42 -13.06
C LEU A 753 53.45 -28.47 -13.54
N LYS A 754 53.08 -29.36 -12.61
CA LYS A 754 51.99 -30.35 -12.73
C LYS A 754 50.58 -29.74 -12.63
N GLY A 755 50.31 -28.60 -13.28
CA GLY A 755 48.98 -27.97 -13.35
C GLY A 755 48.97 -26.45 -13.18
N PHE A 756 47.78 -25.91 -12.92
CA PHE A 756 47.46 -24.48 -12.88
C PHE A 756 46.72 -24.12 -11.57
N THR A 757 46.72 -22.85 -11.14
CA THR A 757 45.74 -22.38 -10.13
C THR A 757 44.39 -22.12 -10.81
N LEU A 758 43.29 -22.08 -10.06
CA LEU A 758 41.98 -21.69 -10.61
C LEU A 758 41.99 -20.26 -11.15
N LYS A 759 42.70 -19.31 -10.50
CA LYS A 759 42.94 -17.96 -11.04
C LYS A 759 43.62 -18.02 -12.41
N SER A 760 44.71 -18.79 -12.51
CA SER A 760 45.44 -18.99 -13.77
C SER A 760 44.56 -19.64 -14.83
N LEU A 761 43.77 -20.64 -14.47
CA LEU A 761 42.95 -21.40 -15.40
C LEU A 761 41.88 -20.52 -16.05
N LYS A 762 41.15 -19.72 -15.25
CA LYS A 762 40.17 -18.74 -15.75
C LYS A 762 40.78 -17.78 -16.78
N LEU A 763 41.93 -17.19 -16.45
CA LEU A 763 42.66 -16.26 -17.33
C LEU A 763 43.20 -16.91 -18.62
N ILE A 764 43.55 -18.20 -18.60
CA ILE A 764 43.88 -18.93 -19.85
C ILE A 764 42.64 -19.15 -20.70
N VAL A 765 41.53 -19.55 -20.09
CA VAL A 765 40.29 -19.88 -20.79
C VAL A 765 39.74 -18.62 -21.49
N GLU A 766 39.73 -17.50 -20.77
CA GLU A 766 39.47 -16.15 -21.30
C GLU A 766 40.41 -15.78 -22.46
N ASP A 767 41.73 -15.93 -22.29
CA ASP A 767 42.70 -15.65 -23.36
C ASP A 767 42.53 -16.57 -24.60
N LEU A 768 42.23 -17.84 -24.40
CA LEU A 768 41.99 -18.80 -25.49
C LEU A 768 40.66 -18.56 -26.23
N GLY A 769 39.78 -17.69 -25.71
CA GLY A 769 38.43 -17.49 -26.24
C GLY A 769 37.50 -18.67 -25.97
N GLU A 770 37.77 -19.44 -24.92
CA GLU A 770 36.96 -20.59 -24.49
C GLU A 770 35.97 -20.19 -23.40
N ASP A 771 34.84 -20.90 -23.32
CA ASP A 771 33.86 -20.69 -22.25
C ASP A 771 34.31 -21.36 -20.94
N TRP A 772 34.42 -20.56 -19.88
CA TRP A 772 34.65 -21.05 -18.51
C TRP A 772 33.56 -22.01 -18.04
N GLU A 773 32.31 -21.79 -18.46
CA GLU A 773 31.18 -22.62 -18.05
C GLU A 773 31.26 -24.04 -18.60
N GLU A 774 31.89 -24.26 -19.76
CA GLU A 774 32.24 -25.60 -20.25
C GLU A 774 33.54 -26.11 -19.61
N VAL A 775 34.62 -25.32 -19.60
CA VAL A 775 35.94 -25.79 -19.14
C VAL A 775 35.93 -26.20 -17.66
N LYS A 776 35.14 -25.54 -16.80
CA LYS A 776 35.00 -25.92 -15.39
C LYS A 776 34.40 -27.33 -15.23
N LYS A 777 33.53 -27.78 -16.15
CA LYS A 777 32.90 -29.11 -16.11
C LYS A 777 33.91 -30.24 -16.30
N SER A 778 35.11 -29.95 -16.83
CA SER A 778 36.20 -30.91 -16.98
C SER A 778 37.12 -31.03 -15.74
N VAL A 779 36.95 -30.20 -14.71
CA VAL A 779 37.79 -30.30 -13.50
C VAL A 779 37.34 -31.48 -12.63
N ARG A 780 38.15 -32.54 -12.50
CA ARG A 780 37.89 -33.65 -11.53
C ARG A 780 38.84 -33.68 -10.34
N LYS A 781 40.00 -33.01 -10.39
CA LYS A 781 41.01 -33.06 -9.32
C LYS A 781 41.52 -31.67 -8.93
N ILE A 782 41.50 -31.39 -7.63
CA ILE A 782 42.00 -30.15 -7.03
C ILE A 782 43.08 -30.43 -5.96
N ALA A 783 43.90 -29.45 -5.63
CA ALA A 783 44.90 -29.57 -4.56
C ALA A 783 45.23 -28.25 -3.87
N ARG A 784 45.61 -28.34 -2.60
CA ARG A 784 46.23 -27.24 -1.84
C ARG A 784 47.30 -27.82 -0.90
N ALA A 785 48.46 -27.17 -0.83
CA ALA A 785 49.68 -27.77 -0.29
C ALA A 785 49.94 -29.16 -0.92
N ALA A 786 50.32 -30.17 -0.13
CA ALA A 786 50.52 -31.54 -0.60
C ALA A 786 49.21 -32.36 -0.73
N SER A 787 48.07 -31.82 -0.28
CA SER A 787 46.80 -32.56 -0.26
C SER A 787 46.05 -32.40 -1.59
N VAL A 788 46.04 -33.48 -2.38
CA VAL A 788 45.16 -33.63 -3.57
C VAL A 788 43.82 -34.21 -3.12
N VAL A 789 42.73 -33.70 -3.68
CA VAL A 789 41.34 -34.10 -3.38
C VAL A 789 40.63 -34.35 -4.70
N ASN A 790 39.81 -35.41 -4.77
CA ASN A 790 38.88 -35.57 -5.89
C ASN A 790 37.73 -34.58 -5.71
N LEU A 791 37.26 -33.98 -6.80
CA LEU A 791 36.10 -33.10 -6.78
C LEU A 791 34.85 -33.96 -6.98
N PRO A 792 33.90 -34.02 -6.03
CA PRO A 792 32.62 -34.70 -6.26
C PRO A 792 31.85 -34.02 -7.39
N GLU A 793 31.10 -34.79 -8.16
CA GLU A 793 30.39 -34.27 -9.35
C GLU A 793 29.32 -33.24 -8.99
N ALA A 794 28.68 -33.40 -7.83
CA ALA A 794 27.69 -32.47 -7.29
C ALA A 794 27.72 -32.48 -5.76
N LEU A 795 27.10 -31.45 -5.16
CA LEU A 795 26.72 -31.49 -3.74
C LEU A 795 25.66 -32.59 -3.54
N SER A 796 25.79 -33.41 -2.50
CA SER A 796 24.83 -34.47 -2.17
C SER A 796 24.10 -34.22 -0.84
N PRO A 797 22.88 -34.76 -0.61
CA PRO A 797 22.20 -34.64 0.69
C PRO A 797 23.00 -35.25 1.85
N GLU A 798 23.79 -36.28 1.60
CA GLU A 798 24.62 -36.98 2.59
C GLU A 798 25.77 -36.09 3.10
N LEU A 799 26.35 -35.26 2.22
CA LEU A 799 27.32 -34.23 2.60
C LEU A 799 26.70 -33.21 3.58
N PHE A 800 25.42 -32.86 3.38
CA PHE A 800 24.72 -31.97 4.30
C PHE A 800 24.29 -32.66 5.60
N TYR A 801 24.02 -33.98 5.57
CA TYR A 801 23.87 -34.76 6.80
C TYR A 801 25.15 -34.77 7.65
N LEU A 802 26.34 -34.94 7.03
CA LEU A 802 27.62 -34.75 7.73
C LEU A 802 27.77 -33.32 8.25
N ALA A 803 27.46 -32.31 7.44
CA ALA A 803 27.52 -30.90 7.85
C ALA A 803 26.61 -30.59 9.06
N GLY A 804 25.47 -31.28 9.16
CA GLY A 804 24.57 -31.21 10.31
C GLY A 804 25.19 -31.81 11.58
N LEU A 805 25.75 -33.02 11.50
CA LEU A 805 26.48 -33.65 12.62
C LEU A 805 27.70 -32.82 13.07
N ILE A 806 28.40 -32.17 12.14
CA ILE A 806 29.52 -31.26 12.43
C ILE A 806 29.02 -29.93 13.03
N THR A 807 27.77 -29.54 12.76
CA THR A 807 27.15 -28.35 13.36
C THR A 807 26.77 -28.56 14.83
N SER A 808 26.46 -29.80 15.24
CA SER A 808 26.15 -30.16 16.63
C SER A 808 27.40 -30.57 17.43
N ASP A 809 27.80 -31.84 17.39
CA ASP A 809 28.89 -32.37 18.23
C ASP A 809 30.28 -32.24 17.56
N GLY A 810 30.39 -31.36 16.57
CA GLY A 810 31.61 -31.17 15.77
C GLY A 810 32.40 -29.92 16.15
N SER A 811 33.65 -29.88 15.68
CA SER A 811 34.43 -28.64 15.68
C SER A 811 35.35 -28.58 14.45
N ILE A 812 35.45 -27.39 13.85
CA ILE A 812 36.35 -27.13 12.72
C ILE A 812 37.46 -26.21 13.23
N SER A 813 38.70 -26.71 13.25
CA SER A 813 39.90 -25.92 13.56
C SER A 813 40.66 -25.59 12.28
N ARG A 814 41.29 -24.42 12.23
CA ARG A 814 42.06 -23.98 11.06
C ARG A 814 43.43 -23.45 11.47
N TRP A 815 44.48 -24.19 11.11
CA TRP A 815 45.88 -23.89 11.49
C TRP A 815 46.62 -23.08 10.42
N GLY A 816 46.39 -23.38 9.14
CA GLY A 816 46.87 -22.63 7.97
C GLY A 816 45.72 -22.17 7.08
N LYS A 817 46.00 -21.33 6.06
CA LYS A 817 44.97 -20.64 5.23
C LYS A 817 43.81 -21.55 4.75
N TYR A 818 44.11 -22.81 4.42
CA TYR A 818 43.13 -23.84 4.06
C TYR A 818 43.38 -25.19 4.74
N GLU A 819 44.09 -25.20 5.86
CA GLU A 819 44.30 -26.45 6.61
C GLU A 819 43.17 -26.59 7.64
N TYR A 820 42.14 -27.34 7.25
CA TYR A 820 40.92 -27.54 8.06
C TYR A 820 40.93 -28.91 8.72
N TRP A 821 41.12 -28.91 10.04
CA TRP A 821 40.99 -30.09 10.88
C TRP A 821 39.54 -30.16 11.36
N ILE A 822 38.89 -31.30 11.13
CA ILE A 822 37.47 -31.50 11.39
C ILE A 822 37.32 -32.66 12.37
N ASP A 823 36.82 -32.31 13.56
CA ASP A 823 36.50 -33.25 14.62
C ASP A 823 34.97 -33.44 14.71
N PHE A 824 34.53 -34.67 14.98
CA PHE A 824 33.18 -35.01 15.42
C PHE A 824 33.28 -35.95 16.62
N ILE A 825 32.62 -35.61 17.73
CA ILE A 825 32.76 -36.30 19.01
C ILE A 825 31.40 -36.73 19.54
N ASN A 826 31.08 -38.03 19.55
CA ASN A 826 29.81 -38.52 20.07
C ASN A 826 29.99 -39.76 20.97
N THR A 827 29.01 -40.02 21.85
CA THR A 827 28.95 -41.22 22.70
C THR A 827 28.26 -42.41 22.04
N ASN A 828 27.62 -42.22 20.88
CA ASN A 828 26.89 -43.25 20.14
C ASN A 828 27.76 -43.82 19.01
N GLU A 829 28.06 -45.12 19.08
CA GLU A 829 28.93 -45.84 18.13
C GLU A 829 28.29 -46.05 16.74
N GLU A 830 26.96 -46.16 16.67
CA GLU A 830 26.24 -46.27 15.40
C GLU A 830 26.30 -44.95 14.63
N LEU A 831 26.17 -43.80 15.31
CA LEU A 831 26.34 -42.48 14.66
C LEU A 831 27.78 -42.26 14.16
N ILE A 832 28.78 -42.80 14.87
CA ILE A 832 30.19 -42.78 14.45
C ILE A 832 30.40 -43.67 13.22
N SER A 833 29.74 -44.82 13.16
CA SER A 833 29.72 -45.71 12.01
C SER A 833 29.05 -45.06 10.80
N VAL A 834 27.89 -44.42 11.00
CA VAL A 834 27.18 -43.64 9.95
C VAL A 834 28.04 -42.47 9.46
N TYR A 835 28.65 -41.69 10.35
CA TYR A 835 29.53 -40.56 10.01
C TYR A 835 30.73 -41.03 9.19
N THR A 836 31.43 -42.07 9.64
CA THR A 836 32.65 -42.56 8.96
C THR A 836 32.36 -43.23 7.62
N ASN A 837 31.24 -43.94 7.48
CA ASN A 837 30.86 -44.57 6.22
C ASN A 837 30.45 -43.53 5.17
N ILE A 838 29.62 -42.55 5.53
CA ILE A 838 29.25 -41.45 4.62
C ILE A 838 30.50 -40.62 4.25
N TYR A 839 31.40 -40.35 5.21
CA TYR A 839 32.63 -39.64 4.93
C TYR A 839 33.53 -40.37 3.91
N ARG A 840 33.72 -41.69 4.07
CA ARG A 840 34.48 -42.52 3.12
C ARG A 840 33.83 -42.59 1.73
N GLN A 841 32.50 -42.57 1.66
CA GLN A 841 31.76 -42.56 0.39
C GLN A 841 31.99 -41.26 -0.39
N ILE A 842 32.05 -40.11 0.28
CA ILE A 842 32.17 -38.79 -0.37
C ILE A 842 33.64 -38.41 -0.60
N PHE A 843 34.56 -38.82 0.29
CA PHE A 843 35.99 -38.49 0.23
C PHE A 843 36.88 -39.74 0.36
N PRO A 844 36.82 -40.69 -0.60
CA PRO A 844 37.52 -41.97 -0.50
C PRO A 844 39.06 -41.82 -0.42
N GLU A 845 39.64 -40.75 -0.96
CA GLU A 845 41.08 -40.44 -0.86
C GLU A 845 41.47 -39.65 0.41
N LYS A 846 40.60 -39.58 1.42
CA LYS A 846 40.87 -38.94 2.72
C LYS A 846 40.74 -39.92 3.87
N SER A 847 41.83 -40.07 4.62
CA SER A 847 41.81 -40.82 5.87
C SER A 847 40.93 -40.13 6.91
N ILE A 848 40.13 -40.94 7.60
CA ILE A 848 39.38 -40.55 8.80
C ILE A 848 39.83 -41.46 9.93
N SER A 849 40.39 -40.87 10.99
CA SER A 849 40.80 -41.62 12.17
C SER A 849 39.68 -41.63 13.20
N VAL A 850 39.43 -42.80 13.81
CA VAL A 850 38.52 -42.96 14.94
C VAL A 850 39.36 -43.29 16.17
N ARG A 851 39.16 -42.58 17.27
CA ARG A 851 39.91 -42.80 18.53
C ARG A 851 38.96 -42.82 19.71
N LEU A 852 39.14 -43.76 20.62
CA LEU A 852 38.45 -43.76 21.92
C LEU A 852 39.06 -42.67 22.81
N LYS A 853 38.24 -41.68 23.17
CA LYS A 853 38.58 -40.61 24.12
C LYS A 853 38.04 -41.01 25.49
N GLY A 854 38.96 -41.41 26.37
CA GLY A 854 38.64 -41.83 27.74
C GLY A 854 38.12 -40.70 28.63
N LYS A 855 37.87 -41.03 29.90
CA LYS A 855 37.33 -40.11 30.93
C LYS A 855 38.08 -38.78 30.93
N SER A 856 37.42 -37.72 30.46
CA SER A 856 38.03 -36.40 30.26
C SER A 856 37.60 -35.42 31.35
N LYS A 857 38.56 -34.59 31.78
CA LYS A 857 38.30 -33.48 32.70
C LYS A 857 38.10 -32.21 31.87
N GLY A 858 36.86 -31.78 31.71
CA GLY A 858 36.52 -30.47 31.16
C GLY A 858 36.35 -29.44 32.27
N GLU A 859 36.41 -28.15 31.93
CA GLU A 859 36.03 -27.08 32.86
C GLU A 859 35.07 -26.11 32.17
N ILE A 860 33.89 -25.92 32.76
CA ILE A 860 32.87 -25.01 32.25
C ILE A 860 32.53 -24.01 33.36
N ARG A 861 32.88 -22.74 33.14
CA ARG A 861 32.63 -21.62 34.08
C ARG A 861 33.12 -21.92 35.51
N GLY A 862 34.39 -22.35 35.64
CA GLY A 862 35.01 -22.69 36.94
C GLY A 862 34.58 -24.03 37.54
N ARG A 863 33.63 -24.77 36.93
CA ARG A 863 33.23 -26.10 37.39
C ARG A 863 33.95 -27.18 36.59
N LYS A 864 34.76 -27.97 37.29
CA LYS A 864 35.44 -29.16 36.74
C LYS A 864 34.42 -30.28 36.52
N ILE A 865 34.21 -30.65 35.26
CA ILE A 865 33.31 -31.71 34.82
C ILE A 865 34.15 -32.94 34.46
N ASN A 866 34.02 -33.99 35.27
CA ASN A 866 34.59 -35.30 34.95
C ASN A 866 33.60 -36.05 34.06
N SER A 867 33.88 -36.20 32.76
CA SER A 867 33.07 -37.07 31.91
C SER A 867 33.30 -38.53 32.31
N THR A 868 32.24 -39.18 32.79
CA THR A 868 32.25 -40.60 33.16
C THR A 868 32.07 -41.53 31.96
N LYS A 869 31.63 -40.99 30.80
CA LYS A 869 31.38 -41.75 29.57
C LYS A 869 32.57 -41.70 28.63
N THR A 870 32.94 -42.85 28.08
CA THR A 870 33.81 -42.95 26.91
C THR A 870 33.14 -42.26 25.72
N CYS A 871 33.90 -41.49 24.96
CA CYS A 871 33.43 -40.84 23.74
C CYS A 871 34.31 -41.30 22.57
N PHE A 872 33.73 -41.39 21.37
CA PHE A 872 34.48 -41.61 20.14
C PHE A 872 34.82 -40.26 19.52
N LEU A 873 36.07 -40.07 19.11
CA LEU A 873 36.53 -38.92 18.32
C LEU A 873 36.79 -39.39 16.89
N CYS A 874 35.99 -38.91 15.94
CA CYS A 874 36.33 -38.90 14.52
C CYS A 874 37.17 -37.66 14.22
N HIS A 875 38.36 -37.84 13.67
CA HIS A 875 39.28 -36.75 13.29
C HIS A 875 39.81 -36.93 11.87
N THR A 876 39.76 -35.86 11.06
CA THR A 876 40.29 -35.81 9.69
C THR A 876 40.79 -34.40 9.32
N ASN A 877 41.69 -34.31 8.34
CA ASN A 877 42.14 -33.06 7.73
C ASN A 877 41.68 -33.03 6.27
N ASN A 878 40.70 -32.18 5.95
CA ASN A 878 40.07 -32.14 4.62
C ASN A 878 39.84 -30.69 4.17
N PRO A 879 40.67 -30.17 3.24
CA PRO A 879 40.60 -28.78 2.82
C PRO A 879 39.33 -28.47 2.00
N LEU A 880 38.79 -29.44 1.26
CA LEU A 880 37.57 -29.25 0.46
C LEU A 880 36.33 -29.19 1.36
N LEU A 881 36.17 -30.17 2.26
CA LEU A 881 35.07 -30.17 3.22
C LEU A 881 35.10 -28.91 4.11
N GLY A 882 36.28 -28.52 4.61
CA GLY A 882 36.41 -27.31 5.42
C GLY A 882 36.04 -26.02 4.67
N VAL A 883 36.38 -25.91 3.38
CA VAL A 883 35.93 -24.81 2.51
C VAL A 883 34.41 -24.81 2.34
N ILE A 884 33.79 -25.96 2.08
CA ILE A 884 32.34 -26.09 1.87
C ILE A 884 31.57 -25.71 3.16
N LEU A 885 31.97 -26.25 4.31
CA LEU A 885 31.33 -25.96 5.60
C LEU A 885 31.45 -24.47 5.96
N ASN A 886 32.63 -23.88 5.77
CA ASN A 886 32.87 -22.46 5.97
C ASN A 886 32.07 -21.59 4.98
N TYR A 887 31.90 -22.02 3.73
CA TYR A 887 31.06 -21.32 2.75
C TYR A 887 29.60 -21.25 3.22
N PHE A 888 29.05 -22.35 3.75
CA PHE A 888 27.69 -22.38 4.31
C PHE A 888 27.56 -21.79 5.72
N GLY A 889 28.62 -21.16 6.24
CA GLY A 889 28.59 -20.38 7.48
C GLY A 889 28.59 -21.22 8.76
N ILE A 890 29.08 -22.46 8.69
CA ILE A 890 29.35 -23.31 9.87
C ILE A 890 30.62 -22.79 10.56
N LYS A 891 30.59 -22.72 11.89
CA LYS A 891 31.60 -22.05 12.71
C LYS A 891 32.99 -22.69 12.59
N VAL A 892 33.96 -21.90 12.13
CA VAL A 892 35.39 -22.26 12.10
C VAL A 892 36.16 -21.56 13.21
N GLY A 893 36.75 -22.35 14.10
CA GLY A 893 37.54 -21.92 15.25
C GLY A 893 36.70 -21.33 16.40
N ALA A 894 37.31 -21.25 17.58
CA ALA A 894 36.62 -20.78 18.80
C ALA A 894 36.10 -19.32 18.69
N LYS A 895 36.76 -18.47 17.89
CA LYS A 895 36.36 -17.07 17.61
C LYS A 895 35.44 -16.93 16.37
N GLY A 896 35.10 -18.01 15.69
CA GLY A 896 34.19 -17.99 14.54
C GLY A 896 32.74 -17.66 14.95
N LYS A 897 32.00 -17.04 14.03
CA LYS A 897 30.57 -16.75 14.15
C LYS A 897 29.77 -17.65 13.21
N TRP A 898 28.53 -17.95 13.57
CA TRP A 898 27.62 -18.72 12.72
C TRP A 898 26.87 -17.82 11.73
N ASN A 899 26.79 -18.23 10.46
CA ASN A 899 25.96 -17.55 9.45
C ASN A 899 25.31 -18.52 8.45
N LEU A 900 24.38 -19.34 8.97
CA LEU A 900 23.66 -20.37 8.20
C LEU A 900 22.66 -19.84 7.14
N SER A 901 22.68 -18.54 6.81
CA SER A 901 21.74 -17.90 5.88
C SER A 901 21.82 -18.49 4.46
N ARG A 902 23.02 -18.88 4.02
CA ARG A 902 23.27 -19.52 2.71
C ARG A 902 22.67 -20.91 2.55
N LEU A 903 22.23 -21.55 3.63
CA LEU A 903 21.47 -22.80 3.55
C LEU A 903 20.02 -22.57 3.10
N LEU A 904 19.49 -21.35 3.23
CA LEU A 904 18.09 -21.04 2.90
C LEU A 904 17.80 -21.18 1.41
N SER A 905 18.77 -20.93 0.53
CA SER A 905 18.62 -21.09 -0.91
C SER A 905 18.72 -22.54 -1.40
N LEU A 906 19.14 -23.50 -0.57
CA LEU A 906 19.28 -24.89 -1.00
C LEU A 906 17.92 -25.57 -1.24
N PRO A 907 17.85 -26.57 -2.14
CA PRO A 907 16.64 -27.40 -2.29
C PRO A 907 16.30 -28.17 -1.01
N GLN A 908 15.02 -28.51 -0.84
CA GLN A 908 14.49 -29.00 0.44
C GLN A 908 15.15 -30.30 0.94
N ASN A 909 15.55 -31.23 0.06
CA ASN A 909 16.23 -32.47 0.44
C ASN A 909 17.58 -32.21 1.15
N PHE A 910 18.35 -31.21 0.72
CA PHE A 910 19.59 -30.80 1.41
C PHE A 910 19.31 -30.21 2.80
N ILE A 911 18.28 -29.37 2.90
CA ILE A 911 17.84 -28.76 4.17
C ILE A 911 17.34 -29.85 5.15
N VAL A 912 16.56 -30.81 4.66
CA VAL A 912 16.08 -31.98 5.41
C VAL A 912 17.23 -32.81 5.97
N SER A 913 18.22 -33.15 5.14
CA SER A 913 19.39 -33.92 5.59
C SER A 913 20.26 -33.14 6.58
N TYR A 914 20.44 -31.83 6.39
CA TYR A 914 21.17 -30.97 7.34
C TYR A 914 20.49 -30.92 8.72
N LEU A 915 19.16 -30.73 8.74
CA LEU A 915 18.37 -30.72 9.97
C LEU A 915 18.35 -32.09 10.64
N ALA A 916 18.34 -33.19 9.88
CA ALA A 916 18.51 -34.55 10.42
C ALA A 916 19.86 -34.69 11.13
N GLY A 917 20.97 -34.26 10.51
CA GLY A 917 22.30 -34.33 11.13
C GLY A 917 22.40 -33.57 12.45
N ILE A 918 21.93 -32.32 12.52
CA ILE A 918 21.89 -31.56 13.79
C ILE A 918 21.03 -32.28 14.84
N PHE A 919 19.89 -32.81 14.41
CA PHE A 919 18.97 -33.49 15.30
C PHE A 919 19.51 -34.82 15.84
N ASP A 920 20.27 -35.55 15.02
CA ASP A 920 20.91 -36.81 15.39
C ASP A 920 22.05 -36.63 16.40
N GLY A 921 22.76 -35.49 16.37
CA GLY A 921 23.68 -35.06 17.43
C GLY A 921 22.97 -34.42 18.64
N ASP A 922 22.92 -33.09 18.69
CA ASP A 922 22.42 -32.28 19.82
C ASP A 922 20.90 -32.34 20.03
N GLY A 923 20.14 -32.76 19.01
CA GLY A 923 18.69 -32.81 19.09
C GLY A 923 18.16 -33.73 20.19
N SER A 924 17.02 -33.40 20.76
CA SER A 924 16.34 -34.23 21.75
C SER A 924 14.87 -34.38 21.41
N VAL A 925 14.30 -35.57 21.66
CA VAL A 925 12.86 -35.85 21.64
C VAL A 925 12.48 -36.64 22.87
N ARG A 926 11.31 -36.36 23.42
CA ARG A 926 10.71 -37.04 24.57
C ARG A 926 9.21 -37.15 24.37
N LEU A 927 8.66 -38.29 24.75
CA LEU A 927 7.22 -38.52 24.85
C LEU A 927 6.87 -38.62 26.35
N ARG A 928 6.03 -37.71 26.86
CA ARG A 928 5.54 -37.76 28.24
C ARG A 928 4.14 -38.36 28.25
N LYS A 929 4.01 -39.57 28.80
CA LYS A 929 2.71 -40.23 28.98
C LYS A 929 2.02 -39.72 30.24
N TYR A 930 0.72 -39.40 30.16
CA TYR A 930 -0.05 -38.88 31.30
C TYR A 930 -1.30 -39.73 31.56
N ARG A 931 -1.47 -40.24 32.79
CA ARG A 931 -2.73 -40.88 33.19
C ARG A 931 -3.89 -39.88 33.02
N ASN A 932 -4.93 -40.31 32.30
CA ASN A 932 -6.17 -39.58 32.02
C ASN A 932 -5.99 -38.21 31.34
N LYS A 933 -4.89 -37.99 30.61
CA LYS A 933 -4.66 -36.80 29.75
C LYS A 933 -3.93 -37.20 28.46
N TRP A 934 -3.85 -36.28 27.50
CA TRP A 934 -3.15 -36.48 26.23
C TRP A 934 -1.64 -36.65 26.44
N ASP A 935 -1.02 -37.56 25.68
CA ASP A 935 0.43 -37.73 25.66
C ASP A 935 1.11 -36.52 25.01
N VAL A 936 2.18 -36.03 25.63
CA VAL A 936 2.88 -34.81 25.18
C VAL A 936 4.23 -35.16 24.57
N GLY A 937 4.28 -35.14 23.25
CA GLY A 937 5.53 -35.10 22.48
C GLY A 937 6.19 -33.72 22.57
N GLU A 938 7.49 -33.72 22.86
CA GLU A 938 8.35 -32.54 22.94
C GLU A 938 9.67 -32.87 22.24
N ALA A 939 10.09 -32.05 21.26
CA ALA A 939 11.44 -32.12 20.72
C ALA A 939 12.09 -30.74 20.67
N TYR A 940 13.42 -30.69 20.64
CA TYR A 940 14.16 -29.45 20.41
C TYR A 940 15.48 -29.67 19.69
N LEU A 941 15.89 -28.66 18.92
CA LEU A 941 17.25 -28.46 18.44
C LEU A 941 17.97 -27.48 19.38
N CYS A 942 19.30 -27.60 19.51
CA CYS A 942 20.16 -26.68 20.27
C CYS A 942 21.19 -26.02 19.37
N ILE A 943 21.57 -24.77 19.64
CA ILE A 943 22.78 -24.12 19.08
C ILE A 943 23.23 -22.94 19.96
N GLU A 944 24.52 -22.59 19.93
CA GLU A 944 25.11 -21.58 20.82
C GLU A 944 24.62 -20.14 20.58
N GLU A 945 24.41 -19.74 19.32
CA GLU A 945 24.27 -18.33 18.90
C GLU A 945 22.85 -17.98 18.44
N LYS A 946 22.33 -16.81 18.86
CA LYS A 946 20.97 -16.36 18.51
C LYS A 946 20.75 -16.25 16.99
N ARG A 947 21.72 -15.72 16.24
CA ARG A 947 21.66 -15.58 14.76
C ARG A 947 21.56 -16.96 14.10
N ALA A 948 22.37 -17.92 14.55
CA ALA A 948 22.32 -19.31 14.09
C ALA A 948 20.96 -19.95 14.36
N ALA A 949 20.42 -19.77 15.57
CA ALA A 949 19.14 -20.33 15.98
C ALA A 949 17.97 -19.74 15.17
N PHE A 950 18.01 -18.44 14.84
CA PHE A 950 17.06 -17.82 13.93
C PHE A 950 17.18 -18.41 12.51
N HIS A 951 18.40 -18.60 11.98
CA HIS A 951 18.57 -19.23 10.66
C HIS A 951 18.11 -20.70 10.63
N LEU A 952 18.32 -21.48 11.69
CA LEU A 952 17.74 -22.82 11.84
C LEU A 952 16.20 -22.78 11.89
N GLN A 953 15.60 -21.77 12.53
CA GLN A 953 14.15 -21.56 12.51
C GLN A 953 13.63 -21.20 11.11
N LEU A 954 14.39 -20.42 10.32
CA LEU A 954 14.07 -20.13 8.92
C LEU A 954 14.19 -21.39 8.03
N LEU A 955 15.16 -22.27 8.29
CA LEU A 955 15.28 -23.57 7.61
C LEU A 955 14.10 -24.52 7.93
N LEU A 956 13.59 -24.50 9.16
CA LEU A 956 12.34 -25.18 9.50
C LEU A 956 11.13 -24.57 8.74
N LYS A 957 11.06 -23.24 8.61
CA LYS A 957 10.02 -22.54 7.83
C LYS A 957 10.10 -22.84 6.32
N ARG A 958 11.28 -23.16 5.74
CA ARG A 958 11.42 -23.71 4.37
C ARG A 958 10.69 -25.04 4.18
N LEU A 959 10.44 -25.79 5.27
CA LEU A 959 9.70 -27.06 5.32
C LEU A 959 8.27 -26.89 5.88
N GLY A 960 7.81 -25.65 6.07
CA GLY A 960 6.51 -25.36 6.67
C GLY A 960 6.40 -25.75 8.15
N ILE A 961 7.52 -25.88 8.87
CA ILE A 961 7.59 -26.23 10.29
C ILE A 961 7.89 -24.96 11.10
N ILE A 962 7.05 -24.65 12.08
CA ILE A 962 7.28 -23.55 13.03
C ILE A 962 7.76 -24.13 14.36
N GLY A 963 9.02 -23.86 14.71
CA GLY A 963 9.57 -24.09 16.05
C GLY A 963 9.67 -22.79 16.85
N ASN A 964 9.58 -22.88 18.18
CA ASN A 964 9.64 -21.73 19.08
C ASN A 964 11.08 -21.49 19.53
N LEU A 965 11.65 -20.32 19.23
CA LEU A 965 13.01 -19.95 19.61
C LEU A 965 13.05 -19.46 21.06
N ARG A 966 13.87 -20.08 21.91
CA ARG A 966 13.99 -19.75 23.34
C ARG A 966 15.43 -19.83 23.83
N LYS A 967 15.88 -18.87 24.64
CA LYS A 967 17.19 -18.93 25.30
C LYS A 967 17.14 -19.87 26.52
N ALA A 968 18.06 -20.82 26.60
CA ALA A 968 18.14 -21.83 27.65
C ALA A 968 19.58 -21.98 28.16
N GLY A 969 19.93 -21.21 29.19
CA GLY A 969 21.28 -21.23 29.77
C GLY A 969 22.32 -20.62 28.83
N SER A 970 23.26 -21.45 28.35
CA SER A 970 24.31 -21.07 27.38
C SER A 970 23.94 -21.28 25.92
N VAL A 971 22.80 -21.92 25.62
CA VAL A 971 22.35 -22.23 24.25
C VAL A 971 20.98 -21.62 23.97
N TYR A 972 20.62 -21.57 22.69
CA TYR A 972 19.27 -21.34 22.22
C TYR A 972 18.65 -22.67 21.80
N LYS A 973 17.40 -22.88 22.21
CA LYS A 973 16.58 -24.01 21.80
C LYS A 973 15.56 -23.58 20.76
N ILE A 974 15.24 -24.50 19.86
CA ILE A 974 14.10 -24.38 18.94
C ILE A 974 13.14 -25.51 19.29
N GLU A 975 12.12 -25.17 20.07
CA GLU A 975 11.19 -26.13 20.70
C GLU A 975 10.03 -26.46 19.75
N LEU A 976 9.78 -27.75 19.54
CA LEU A 976 8.81 -28.32 18.59
C LEU A 976 7.72 -29.10 19.34
N HIS A 977 6.46 -28.76 19.04
CA HIS A 977 5.27 -29.37 19.65
C HIS A 977 4.13 -29.50 18.62
N GLY A 978 3.14 -30.33 18.94
CA GLY A 978 1.89 -30.40 18.16
C GLY A 978 2.11 -30.80 16.69
N THR A 979 1.35 -30.19 15.78
CA THR A 979 1.49 -30.43 14.33
C THR A 979 2.90 -30.19 13.79
N ASN A 980 3.66 -29.26 14.35
CA ASN A 980 5.02 -28.97 13.91
C ASN A 980 5.99 -30.10 14.27
N LEU A 981 5.79 -30.74 15.42
CA LEU A 981 6.52 -31.95 15.79
C LEU A 981 6.13 -33.14 14.89
N VAL A 982 4.85 -33.29 14.52
CA VAL A 982 4.40 -34.32 13.57
C VAL A 982 4.97 -34.08 12.18
N LYS A 983 4.97 -32.84 11.67
CA LYS A 983 5.59 -32.47 10.39
C LYS A 983 7.09 -32.78 10.40
N PHE A 984 7.79 -32.42 11.47
CA PHE A 984 9.21 -32.74 11.66
C PHE A 984 9.45 -34.25 11.65
N ALA A 985 8.68 -35.02 12.45
CA ALA A 985 8.76 -36.47 12.48
C ALA A 985 8.51 -37.12 11.11
N LYS A 986 7.61 -36.57 10.30
CA LYS A 986 7.32 -37.06 8.94
C LYS A 986 8.39 -36.68 7.91
N GLN A 987 8.95 -35.46 7.98
CA GLN A 987 9.86 -34.95 6.95
C GLN A 987 11.35 -35.24 7.21
N ILE A 988 11.79 -35.42 8.47
CA ILE A 988 13.21 -35.50 8.82
C ILE A 988 13.66 -36.96 9.02
N PRO A 989 14.60 -37.48 8.20
CA PRO A 989 15.08 -38.87 8.25
C PRO A 989 16.16 -39.05 9.33
N VAL A 990 15.72 -39.14 10.59
CA VAL A 990 16.54 -39.34 11.78
C VAL A 990 17.17 -40.74 11.81
N LYS A 991 18.51 -40.82 11.97
CA LYS A 991 19.28 -42.06 11.93
C LYS A 991 19.67 -42.61 13.31
N HIS A 992 19.70 -41.78 14.36
CA HIS A 992 19.96 -42.22 15.74
C HIS A 992 18.80 -43.13 16.21
N PRO A 993 19.04 -44.41 16.56
CA PRO A 993 17.98 -45.41 16.78
C PRO A 993 16.90 -44.98 17.77
N ARG A 994 17.28 -44.64 19.00
CA ARG A 994 16.36 -44.17 20.04
C ARG A 994 15.58 -42.89 19.68
N LYS A 995 16.15 -42.00 18.85
CA LYS A 995 15.46 -40.78 18.42
C LYS A 995 14.44 -41.11 17.32
N ARG A 996 14.78 -42.03 16.42
CA ARG A 996 13.90 -42.59 15.40
C ARG A 996 12.71 -43.33 16.02
N GLU A 997 12.96 -44.24 16.95
CA GLU A 997 11.95 -44.99 17.73
C GLU A 997 10.89 -44.05 18.36
N ILE A 998 11.32 -43.03 19.13
CA ILE A 998 10.40 -42.07 19.77
C ILE A 998 9.66 -41.21 18.74
N LEU A 999 10.25 -40.92 17.57
CA LEU A 999 9.55 -40.23 16.48
C LEU A 999 8.57 -41.13 15.73
N GLU A 1000 8.81 -42.44 15.69
CA GLU A 1000 7.89 -43.45 15.14
C GLU A 1000 6.67 -43.65 16.07
N ASP A 1001 6.89 -43.69 17.39
CA ASP A 1001 5.83 -43.54 18.41
C ASP A 1001 4.96 -42.28 18.17
N ILE A 1002 5.61 -41.13 17.92
CA ILE A 1002 4.91 -39.85 17.67
C ILE A 1002 4.18 -39.84 16.32
N ARG A 1003 4.72 -40.49 15.28
CA ARG A 1003 4.02 -40.70 14.00
C ARG A 1003 2.75 -41.54 14.21
N PHE A 1004 2.84 -42.60 15.02
CA PHE A 1004 1.71 -43.48 15.35
C PHE A 1004 0.64 -42.75 16.18
N LEU A 1005 0.99 -42.11 17.30
CA LEU A 1005 0.05 -41.36 18.13
C LEU A 1005 -0.61 -40.17 17.40
N SER A 1006 -0.03 -39.73 16.28
CA SER A 1006 -0.64 -38.72 15.40
C SER A 1006 -1.80 -39.26 14.54
N SER A 1007 -1.88 -40.56 14.24
CA SER A 1007 -3.02 -41.11 13.47
C SER A 1007 -4.27 -41.22 14.34
N GLU A 1008 -4.09 -41.50 15.64
CA GLU A 1008 -5.15 -41.53 16.65
C GLU A 1008 -5.69 -40.14 17.06
N ASN A 1009 -5.23 -39.06 16.42
CA ASN A 1009 -5.63 -37.68 16.71
C ASN A 1009 -5.28 -37.18 18.14
N LYS A 1010 -4.37 -37.85 18.86
CA LYS A 1010 -4.09 -37.62 20.29
C LYS A 1010 -3.12 -36.46 20.62
N ILE A 1011 -2.77 -35.63 19.63
CA ILE A 1011 -1.69 -34.62 19.74
C ILE A 1011 -2.23 -33.19 19.86
N ASN A 1012 -1.57 -32.38 20.69
CA ASN A 1012 -2.00 -31.02 21.03
C ASN A 1012 -2.03 -30.05 19.82
N LYS A 1013 -3.01 -29.14 19.81
CA LYS A 1013 -3.23 -28.14 18.76
C LYS A 1013 -2.11 -27.10 18.74
N SER A 1014 -1.75 -26.63 17.55
CA SER A 1014 -0.67 -25.67 17.35
C SER A 1014 -1.18 -24.28 16.98
N GLN A 1015 -0.31 -23.28 17.13
CA GLN A 1015 -0.65 -21.87 16.91
C GLN A 1015 -0.89 -21.53 15.43
N GLU A 1016 -0.26 -22.27 14.50
CA GLU A 1016 -0.47 -22.13 13.05
C GLU A 1016 -1.85 -22.59 12.58
N GLN A 1017 -2.58 -23.35 13.41
CA GLN A 1017 -3.95 -23.76 13.12
C GLN A 1017 -4.98 -22.66 13.46
N VAL A 1018 -4.55 -21.49 13.94
CA VAL A 1018 -5.45 -20.40 14.35
C VAL A 1018 -5.49 -19.31 13.27
N LEU A 1019 -6.69 -19.06 12.75
CA LEU A 1019 -6.95 -18.10 11.66
C LEU A 1019 -7.34 -16.70 12.21
N PRO A 1020 -7.36 -15.65 11.36
CA PRO A 1020 -7.87 -14.30 11.67
C PRO A 1020 -9.29 -14.30 12.24
N PHE A 1021 -9.63 -13.28 13.04
CA PHE A 1021 -10.99 -13.14 13.57
C PHE A 1021 -12.05 -12.97 12.48
N SER A 1022 -11.71 -12.30 11.37
CA SER A 1022 -12.56 -12.15 10.18
C SER A 1022 -12.99 -13.50 9.59
N PHE A 1023 -12.06 -14.45 9.48
CA PHE A 1023 -12.34 -15.82 9.00
C PHE A 1023 -13.33 -16.55 9.92
N GLY A 1024 -13.35 -16.21 11.21
CA GLY A 1024 -14.28 -16.79 12.19
C GLY A 1024 -15.70 -16.29 12.01
N LYS A 1025 -15.87 -14.99 11.74
CA LYS A 1025 -17.16 -14.38 11.41
C LYS A 1025 -17.73 -15.00 10.13
N ALA A 1026 -16.95 -14.96 9.04
CA ALA A 1026 -17.35 -15.50 7.74
C ALA A 1026 -17.76 -16.97 7.79
N ILE A 1027 -17.01 -17.83 8.50
CA ILE A 1027 -17.38 -19.24 8.65
C ILE A 1027 -18.64 -19.42 9.53
N ALA A 1028 -18.88 -18.56 10.53
CA ALA A 1028 -20.09 -18.60 11.36
C ALA A 1028 -21.33 -17.94 10.72
N GLU A 1029 -21.18 -17.38 9.52
CA GLU A 1029 -22.29 -16.88 8.68
C GLU A 1029 -22.80 -17.96 7.71
N LEU A 1030 -21.98 -18.99 7.39
CA LEU A 1030 -22.38 -20.12 6.55
C LEU A 1030 -23.49 -20.98 7.20
N PRO A 1031 -24.59 -21.30 6.50
CA PRO A 1031 -25.70 -22.11 7.03
C PRO A 1031 -25.27 -23.48 7.58
N GLU A 1032 -24.30 -24.12 6.94
CA GLU A 1032 -23.73 -25.42 7.28
C GLU A 1032 -23.02 -25.38 8.64
N SER A 1033 -22.46 -24.22 9.00
CA SER A 1033 -21.66 -24.05 10.22
C SER A 1033 -22.45 -24.34 11.51
N ARG A 1034 -23.77 -24.09 11.52
CA ARG A 1034 -24.64 -24.39 12.69
C ARG A 1034 -24.91 -25.88 12.89
N LYS A 1035 -24.79 -26.69 11.82
CA LYS A 1035 -24.98 -28.15 11.88
C LYS A 1035 -23.70 -28.89 12.31
N ILE A 1036 -22.54 -28.23 12.20
CA ILE A 1036 -21.22 -28.87 12.26
C ILE A 1036 -20.37 -28.38 13.44
N LEU A 1037 -20.49 -27.10 13.82
CA LEU A 1037 -19.84 -26.55 15.01
C LEU A 1037 -20.77 -26.68 16.22
N SER A 1038 -20.22 -26.93 17.41
CA SER A 1038 -21.02 -26.86 18.64
C SER A 1038 -21.57 -25.44 18.84
N PRO A 1039 -22.76 -25.27 19.46
CA PRO A 1039 -23.38 -23.95 19.64
C PRO A 1039 -22.44 -22.91 20.27
N THR A 1040 -21.67 -23.33 21.29
CA THR A 1040 -20.64 -22.51 21.94
C THR A 1040 -19.51 -22.08 20.98
N THR A 1041 -19.03 -23.00 20.13
CA THR A 1041 -17.98 -22.70 19.14
C THR A 1041 -18.49 -21.72 18.09
N HIS A 1042 -19.67 -21.99 17.53
CA HIS A 1042 -20.34 -21.12 16.56
C HIS A 1042 -20.56 -19.71 17.14
N PHE A 1043 -21.10 -19.63 18.36
CA PHE A 1043 -21.29 -18.36 19.07
C PHE A 1043 -19.97 -17.61 19.28
N TYR A 1044 -18.90 -18.27 19.74
CA TYR A 1044 -17.62 -17.62 19.96
C TYR A 1044 -16.93 -17.17 18.66
N TYR A 1045 -17.13 -17.86 17.54
CA TYR A 1045 -16.63 -17.42 16.23
C TYR A 1045 -17.42 -16.20 15.72
N LYS A 1046 -18.77 -16.27 15.71
CA LYS A 1046 -19.64 -15.16 15.30
C LYS A 1046 -19.40 -13.89 16.13
N THR A 1047 -19.19 -14.02 17.44
CA THR A 1047 -18.97 -12.89 18.36
C THR A 1047 -17.50 -12.46 18.46
N ALA A 1048 -16.58 -13.09 17.71
CA ALA A 1048 -15.13 -12.91 17.83
C ALA A 1048 -14.57 -13.06 19.27
N ARG A 1049 -15.27 -13.80 20.15
CA ARG A 1049 -14.81 -14.15 21.51
C ARG A 1049 -13.76 -15.26 21.50
N SER A 1050 -13.70 -16.08 20.45
CA SER A 1050 -12.61 -17.02 20.24
C SER A 1050 -12.18 -17.03 18.77
N ARG A 1051 -10.92 -17.38 18.53
CA ARG A 1051 -10.35 -17.39 17.18
C ARG A 1051 -10.68 -18.69 16.45
N PRO A 1052 -11.02 -18.64 15.16
CA PRO A 1052 -11.23 -19.83 14.33
C PRO A 1052 -10.02 -20.77 14.33
N VAL A 1053 -10.28 -22.06 14.42
CA VAL A 1053 -9.27 -23.13 14.29
C VAL A 1053 -9.51 -23.90 13.00
N MET A 1054 -8.47 -24.08 12.18
CA MET A 1054 -8.50 -24.74 10.87
C MET A 1054 -9.24 -26.10 10.89
N ALA A 1055 -9.04 -26.93 11.91
CA ALA A 1055 -9.70 -28.23 12.02
C ALA A 1055 -11.22 -28.18 12.27
N ASN A 1056 -11.74 -27.06 12.80
CA ASN A 1056 -13.18 -26.83 12.91
C ASN A 1056 -13.72 -26.20 11.61
N VAL A 1057 -12.95 -25.28 11.04
CA VAL A 1057 -13.27 -24.56 9.80
C VAL A 1057 -13.33 -25.50 8.58
N ALA A 1058 -12.37 -26.41 8.45
CA ALA A 1058 -12.32 -27.40 7.36
C ALA A 1058 -13.58 -28.29 7.34
N LYS A 1059 -14.08 -28.74 8.51
CA LYS A 1059 -15.32 -29.52 8.59
C LYS A 1059 -16.54 -28.78 8.02
N VAL A 1060 -16.60 -27.46 8.17
CA VAL A 1060 -17.68 -26.65 7.58
C VAL A 1060 -17.49 -26.53 6.07
N ILE A 1061 -16.26 -26.28 5.62
CA ILE A 1061 -15.90 -26.13 4.20
C ILE A 1061 -16.10 -27.44 3.41
N ASP A 1062 -15.76 -28.59 3.98
CA ASP A 1062 -15.97 -29.89 3.34
C ASP A 1062 -17.46 -30.26 3.24
N ALA A 1063 -18.36 -29.58 3.96
CA ALA A 1063 -19.81 -29.68 3.78
C ALA A 1063 -20.38 -28.69 2.74
N LEU A 1064 -19.59 -27.74 2.22
CA LEU A 1064 -20.02 -26.82 1.16
C LEU A 1064 -20.06 -27.50 -0.22
N PRO A 1065 -20.86 -26.98 -1.17
CA PRO A 1065 -20.74 -27.29 -2.60
C PRO A 1065 -19.32 -27.07 -3.13
N GLN A 1066 -18.90 -27.88 -4.10
CA GLN A 1066 -17.50 -27.98 -4.56
C GLN A 1066 -16.86 -26.63 -4.93
N GLU A 1067 -17.56 -25.80 -5.70
CA GLU A 1067 -17.10 -24.47 -6.13
C GLU A 1067 -16.76 -23.54 -4.95
N LYS A 1068 -17.67 -23.44 -3.97
CA LYS A 1068 -17.44 -22.66 -2.74
C LYS A 1068 -16.38 -23.29 -1.85
N ARG A 1069 -16.34 -24.63 -1.79
CA ARG A 1069 -15.35 -25.40 -1.04
C ARG A 1069 -13.92 -25.08 -1.51
N ASP A 1070 -13.70 -25.02 -2.82
CA ASP A 1070 -12.37 -24.77 -3.39
C ASP A 1070 -11.95 -23.30 -3.20
N MET A 1071 -12.85 -22.33 -3.41
CA MET A 1071 -12.62 -20.92 -3.07
C MET A 1071 -12.17 -20.74 -1.60
N PHE A 1072 -12.90 -21.34 -0.65
CA PHE A 1072 -12.54 -21.26 0.77
C PHE A 1072 -11.24 -22.01 1.10
N LYS A 1073 -10.88 -23.09 0.37
CA LYS A 1073 -9.59 -23.76 0.51
C LYS A 1073 -8.44 -22.85 0.07
N THR A 1074 -8.53 -22.18 -1.08
CA THR A 1074 -7.53 -21.18 -1.51
C THR A 1074 -7.34 -20.07 -0.47
N LEU A 1075 -8.44 -19.59 0.14
CA LEU A 1075 -8.38 -18.58 1.21
C LEU A 1075 -7.82 -19.09 2.56
N MET A 1076 -7.85 -20.40 2.82
CA MET A 1076 -7.17 -21.02 3.98
C MET A 1076 -5.66 -21.22 3.77
N GLU A 1077 -5.20 -21.27 2.52
CA GLU A 1077 -3.80 -21.52 2.16
C GLU A 1077 -2.92 -20.26 2.26
N THR A 1078 -2.96 -19.60 3.41
CA THR A 1078 -2.09 -18.46 3.70
C THR A 1078 -0.66 -18.89 4.02
N ASP A 1079 0.31 -18.15 3.48
CA ASP A 1079 1.74 -18.34 3.76
C ASP A 1079 2.16 -17.69 5.09
N TYR A 1080 1.23 -17.03 5.79
CA TYR A 1080 1.41 -16.47 7.13
C TYR A 1080 0.63 -17.23 8.21
N PHE A 1081 0.99 -16.95 9.47
CA PHE A 1081 0.25 -17.31 10.68
C PHE A 1081 0.23 -16.13 11.65
N LEU A 1082 -0.65 -16.21 12.66
CA LEU A 1082 -0.81 -15.17 13.67
C LEU A 1082 0.06 -15.46 14.90
N ASP A 1083 1.20 -14.76 14.98
CA ASP A 1083 2.11 -14.88 16.12
C ASP A 1083 1.68 -14.00 17.30
N ILE A 1084 1.71 -14.56 18.51
CA ILE A 1084 1.23 -13.88 19.72
C ILE A 1084 2.37 -13.03 20.26
N VAL A 1085 2.13 -11.73 20.48
CA VAL A 1085 3.03 -10.85 21.22
C VAL A 1085 3.04 -11.29 22.68
N THR A 1086 4.19 -11.75 23.18
CA THR A 1086 4.35 -12.22 24.56
C THR A 1086 4.92 -11.16 25.49
N LYS A 1087 5.66 -10.18 24.94
CA LYS A 1087 6.26 -9.09 25.71
C LYS A 1087 6.40 -7.83 24.86
N VAL A 1088 6.19 -6.69 25.51
CA VAL A 1088 6.40 -5.33 24.99
C VAL A 1088 7.26 -4.60 26.01
N GLU A 1089 8.36 -3.98 25.58
CA GLU A 1089 9.32 -3.30 26.45
C GLU A 1089 9.70 -1.94 25.86
N LYS A 1090 9.46 -0.83 26.59
CA LYS A 1090 10.04 0.47 26.24
C LYS A 1090 11.49 0.49 26.74
N ILE A 1091 12.46 0.45 25.82
CA ILE A 1091 13.88 0.43 26.12
C ILE A 1091 14.49 1.82 25.97
N GLN A 1092 15.31 2.23 26.93
CA GLN A 1092 16.11 3.44 26.82
C GLN A 1092 17.36 3.12 25.97
N ASN A 1093 17.47 3.75 24.81
CA ASN A 1093 18.61 3.58 23.92
C ASN A 1093 19.83 4.36 24.48
N LYS A 1094 20.59 3.72 25.36
CA LYS A 1094 21.84 4.25 25.93
C LYS A 1094 23.00 4.15 24.92
N ASN A 1095 22.81 4.76 23.75
CA ASN A 1095 23.69 4.69 22.56
C ASN A 1095 24.01 3.25 22.10
N GLN A 1096 23.17 2.27 22.43
CA GLN A 1096 23.36 0.86 22.04
C GLN A 1096 23.10 0.65 20.54
N HIS A 1097 22.15 1.39 20.00
CA HIS A 1097 21.95 1.54 18.55
C HIS A 1097 22.23 3.00 18.20
N LYS A 1098 23.28 3.28 17.41
CA LYS A 1098 23.57 4.65 16.93
C LYS A 1098 22.56 5.10 15.86
N TYR A 1099 22.11 4.17 15.03
CA TYR A 1099 21.20 4.43 13.92
C TYR A 1099 20.01 3.48 13.88
N VAL A 1100 18.90 4.02 13.43
CA VAL A 1100 17.73 3.32 12.89
C VAL A 1100 17.74 3.44 11.37
N TYR A 1101 16.90 2.67 10.71
CA TYR A 1101 16.95 2.25 9.32
C TYR A 1101 15.51 1.98 8.85
N ASN A 1102 15.27 2.03 7.55
CA ASN A 1102 14.01 1.58 6.94
C ASN A 1102 14.22 1.20 5.46
N LEU A 1103 13.35 0.35 4.92
CA LEU A 1103 13.27 0.06 3.48
C LEU A 1103 11.97 0.64 2.92
N THR A 1104 11.99 1.04 1.65
CA THR A 1104 10.76 1.30 0.89
C THR A 1104 10.65 0.32 -0.26
N THR A 1105 9.51 -0.33 -0.36
CA THR A 1105 9.13 -1.30 -1.40
C THR A 1105 8.17 -0.66 -2.42
N SER A 1106 8.11 -1.22 -3.63
CA SER A 1106 7.47 -0.56 -4.78
C SER A 1106 5.94 -0.44 -4.72
N ASN A 1107 5.21 -1.41 -4.14
CA ASN A 1107 3.74 -1.41 -4.20
C ASN A 1107 3.06 -1.62 -2.83
N GLU A 1108 3.37 -2.70 -2.11
CA GLU A 1108 2.64 -3.05 -0.87
C GLU A 1108 2.96 -2.11 0.31
N HIS A 1109 3.98 -1.26 0.15
CA HIS A 1109 4.50 -0.35 1.17
C HIS A 1109 4.74 -0.99 2.55
N CYS A 1110 5.10 -2.26 2.59
CA CYS A 1110 5.42 -3.04 3.79
C CYS A 1110 6.41 -4.17 3.50
N TYR A 1111 7.07 -4.73 4.53
CA TYR A 1111 7.99 -5.87 4.41
C TYR A 1111 8.13 -6.67 5.72
N PHE A 1112 8.75 -7.86 5.65
CA PHE A 1112 9.03 -8.71 6.81
C PHE A 1112 10.39 -8.42 7.45
N ALA A 1113 10.38 -8.09 8.74
CA ALA A 1113 11.52 -7.71 9.56
C ALA A 1113 11.56 -8.58 10.84
N ASN A 1114 12.64 -9.33 11.08
CA ASN A 1114 12.71 -10.42 12.08
C ASN A 1114 11.48 -11.36 12.04
N ALA A 1115 10.97 -11.63 10.83
CA ALA A 1115 9.74 -12.37 10.55
C ALA A 1115 8.42 -11.76 11.08
N ILE A 1116 8.37 -10.45 11.31
CA ILE A 1116 7.18 -9.65 11.67
C ILE A 1116 6.89 -8.65 10.53
N LEU A 1117 5.63 -8.41 10.17
CA LEU A 1117 5.26 -7.52 9.05
C LEU A 1117 5.12 -6.03 9.49
N ILE A 1118 5.85 -5.13 8.83
CA ILE A 1118 5.98 -3.68 9.18
C ILE A 1118 5.83 -2.75 7.95
N LYS A 1119 5.58 -1.43 8.14
CA LYS A 1119 5.16 -0.46 7.09
C LYS A 1119 6.19 0.67 6.78
N ASN A 1120 6.19 1.18 5.53
CA ASN A 1120 7.13 2.16 4.96
C ASN A 1120 6.65 3.65 5.02
N CYS A 1121 7.47 4.63 4.57
CA CYS A 1121 7.17 6.10 4.55
C CYS A 1121 7.93 6.93 3.46
N GLY A 1122 7.28 7.91 2.81
CA GLY A 1122 7.93 8.98 1.99
C GLY A 1122 7.09 9.59 0.84
N CYS A 1123 7.10 10.93 0.65
CA CYS A 1123 6.43 11.71 -0.42
C CYS A 1123 7.00 13.16 -0.57
N PHE A 1124 7.82 13.48 -1.58
CA PHE A 1124 8.32 14.85 -1.93
C PHE A 1124 9.11 14.85 -3.26
N GLU A 1125 9.44 16.04 -3.81
CA GLU A 1125 10.19 16.22 -5.08
C GLU A 1125 11.71 16.38 -4.93
N CYS A 1126 12.15 17.23 -4.01
CA CYS A 1126 13.55 17.60 -3.80
C CYS A 1126 13.87 17.56 -2.31
N ILE A 1127 15.16 17.43 -1.97
CA ILE A 1127 15.62 17.42 -0.58
C ILE A 1127 16.82 18.35 -0.45
N ILE A 1128 16.74 19.24 0.53
CA ILE A 1128 17.85 20.06 1.01
C ILE A 1128 18.48 19.43 2.26
N ALA A 1129 19.80 19.48 2.34
CA ALA A 1129 20.56 19.06 3.52
C ALA A 1129 21.71 20.03 3.85
N ILE A 1130 22.06 20.14 5.13
CA ILE A 1130 23.20 20.92 5.62
C ILE A 1130 24.54 20.20 5.42
N LEU A 1131 25.57 20.97 5.05
CA LEU A 1131 26.98 20.57 4.96
C LEU A 1131 27.79 21.45 5.93
N PRO A 1132 28.02 21.01 7.19
CA PRO A 1132 28.72 21.80 8.19
C PRO A 1132 30.14 22.19 7.78
N GLU A 1133 30.88 21.29 7.14
CA GLU A 1133 32.29 21.47 6.79
C GLU A 1133 32.53 22.50 5.67
N THR A 1134 31.48 22.84 4.92
CA THR A 1134 31.48 23.91 3.89
C THR A 1134 30.63 25.10 4.29
N ASN A 1135 30.13 25.12 5.53
CA ASN A 1135 29.27 26.15 6.11
C ASN A 1135 28.01 26.46 5.26
N GLY A 1136 27.47 25.44 4.60
CA GLY A 1136 26.49 25.58 3.53
C GLY A 1136 25.44 24.48 3.44
N PHE A 1137 24.73 24.45 2.32
CA PHE A 1137 23.67 23.49 2.00
C PHE A 1137 23.89 22.86 0.63
N MET A 1138 23.33 21.66 0.47
CA MET A 1138 23.21 20.99 -0.81
C MET A 1138 21.75 20.64 -1.11
N ILE A 1139 21.40 20.56 -2.39
CA ILE A 1139 20.05 20.18 -2.84
C ILE A 1139 20.15 19.10 -3.91
N VAL A 1140 19.24 18.13 -3.82
CA VAL A 1140 19.14 17.00 -4.73
C VAL A 1140 17.68 16.76 -5.14
N ASN A 1141 17.44 16.54 -6.42
CA ASN A 1141 16.14 16.17 -6.97
C ASN A 1141 15.92 14.65 -6.97
N ARG A 1142 14.65 14.24 -6.98
CA ARG A 1142 14.22 12.84 -6.84
C ARG A 1142 14.73 11.88 -7.92
N GLU A 1143 15.01 12.42 -9.09
CA GLU A 1143 15.46 11.71 -10.28
C GLU A 1143 16.98 11.48 -10.24
N PHE A 1144 17.73 12.28 -9.47
CA PHE A 1144 19.16 12.11 -9.29
C PHE A 1144 19.50 10.96 -8.34
N ALA A 1145 19.96 9.85 -8.92
CA ALA A 1145 20.32 8.64 -8.20
C ALA A 1145 21.79 8.58 -7.73
N GLY A 1146 22.63 9.53 -8.16
CA GLY A 1146 24.06 9.61 -7.86
C GLY A 1146 24.41 9.99 -6.42
N MET A 1147 25.71 10.10 -6.15
CA MET A 1147 26.25 10.53 -4.86
C MET A 1147 26.24 12.06 -4.74
N THR A 1148 25.86 12.56 -3.57
CA THR A 1148 25.98 13.98 -3.18
C THR A 1148 27.12 14.16 -2.16
N PRO A 1149 27.71 15.37 -2.00
CA PRO A 1149 28.87 15.62 -1.14
C PRO A 1149 28.73 15.11 0.31
N ILE A 1150 27.53 15.15 0.90
CA ILE A 1150 27.24 14.65 2.26
C ILE A 1150 27.36 13.11 2.40
N GLY A 1151 27.76 12.39 1.35
CA GLY A 1151 27.91 10.93 1.34
C GLY A 1151 26.57 10.19 1.28
N MET A 1152 25.57 10.76 0.61
CA MET A 1152 24.22 10.21 0.51
C MET A 1152 23.64 10.35 -0.91
N THR A 1153 22.83 9.39 -1.34
CA THR A 1153 21.95 9.51 -2.53
C THR A 1153 20.66 10.23 -2.18
N PHE A 1154 19.89 10.70 -3.18
CA PHE A 1154 18.51 11.17 -2.95
C PHE A 1154 17.69 10.16 -2.13
N SER A 1155 17.75 8.88 -2.47
CA SER A 1155 17.00 7.83 -1.76
C SER A 1155 17.41 7.64 -0.29
N THR A 1156 18.66 7.94 0.05
CA THR A 1156 19.16 7.94 1.42
C THR A 1156 18.63 9.17 2.18
N LEU A 1157 18.68 10.33 1.55
CA LEU A 1157 18.18 11.61 2.06
C LEU A 1157 16.64 11.60 2.21
N ALA A 1158 15.95 10.87 1.33
CA ALA A 1158 14.53 10.56 1.41
C ALA A 1158 14.17 9.68 2.62
N GLY A 1159 15.17 9.16 3.33
CA GLY A 1159 15.05 8.77 4.72
C GLY A 1159 14.66 9.96 5.59
N SER A 1160 15.59 10.89 5.79
CA SER A 1160 15.53 12.00 6.74
C SER A 1160 14.26 12.87 6.71
N VAL A 1161 13.44 12.82 5.67
CA VAL A 1161 12.18 13.59 5.56
C VAL A 1161 10.91 12.71 5.38
N GLY A 1162 11.06 11.38 5.29
CA GLY A 1162 10.01 10.46 4.86
C GLY A 1162 8.78 10.41 5.78
N GLY A 1163 7.57 10.48 5.21
CA GLY A 1163 6.31 10.48 5.96
C GLY A 1163 6.02 11.80 6.68
N GLY A 1164 6.75 12.85 6.31
CA GLY A 1164 7.03 14.02 7.13
C GLY A 1164 8.08 13.65 8.19
N ALA A 1165 9.28 14.26 8.16
CA ALA A 1165 10.48 14.08 9.01
C ALA A 1165 10.81 15.16 10.10
N GLN A 1166 10.84 14.96 11.44
CA GLN A 1166 11.26 16.00 12.43
C GLN A 1166 12.81 16.08 12.49
N THR A 1167 13.49 16.31 11.36
CA THR A 1167 14.95 16.11 11.27
C THR A 1167 15.74 17.42 11.08
N PRO A 1168 16.35 17.98 12.15
CA PRO A 1168 17.29 19.08 12.05
C PRO A 1168 18.33 18.89 10.94
N GLY A 1169 18.43 19.86 10.04
CA GLY A 1169 19.38 19.86 8.92
C GLY A 1169 18.93 19.13 7.65
N PHE A 1170 17.69 18.59 7.60
CA PHE A 1170 17.13 17.95 6.41
C PHE A 1170 15.67 18.35 6.17
N MET A 1171 15.31 18.76 4.95
CA MET A 1171 13.93 19.15 4.60
C MET A 1171 13.57 18.76 3.16
N GLY A 1172 12.34 18.29 2.97
CA GLY A 1172 11.76 18.00 1.67
C GLY A 1172 11.05 19.25 1.13
N ILE A 1173 11.32 19.56 -0.13
CA ILE A 1173 10.91 20.81 -0.79
C ILE A 1173 10.42 20.52 -2.21
N GLY A 1174 9.59 21.41 -2.77
CA GLY A 1174 9.31 21.41 -4.20
C GLY A 1174 10.42 22.12 -5.00
N ARG A 1175 10.63 21.76 -6.28
CA ARG A 1175 11.72 22.30 -7.12
C ARG A 1175 11.77 23.84 -7.11
N LEU A 1176 10.62 24.48 -7.24
CA LEU A 1176 10.51 25.95 -7.34
C LEU A 1176 10.75 26.72 -6.03
N TYR A 1177 10.80 26.07 -4.86
CA TYR A 1177 11.14 26.77 -3.59
C TYR A 1177 12.58 27.30 -3.59
N ILE A 1178 13.45 26.81 -4.48
CA ILE A 1178 14.89 27.08 -4.45
C ILE A 1178 15.24 28.48 -4.99
N VAL A 1179 14.43 29.00 -5.91
CA VAL A 1179 14.57 30.37 -6.47
C VAL A 1179 13.83 31.43 -5.64
N SER A 1180 13.20 31.03 -4.53
CA SER A 1180 12.47 31.92 -3.61
C SER A 1180 13.38 32.92 -2.89
N ARG A 1181 12.87 34.10 -2.52
CA ARG A 1181 13.63 35.02 -1.64
C ARG A 1181 13.60 34.57 -0.17
N LYS A 1182 12.61 33.77 0.26
CA LYS A 1182 12.60 33.12 1.59
C LYS A 1182 13.33 31.80 1.69
N PHE A 1183 13.81 31.23 0.58
CA PHE A 1183 14.51 29.94 0.54
C PHE A 1183 15.49 29.81 1.71
N ILE A 1184 15.11 29.07 2.76
CA ILE A 1184 15.80 28.94 4.06
C ILE A 1184 16.55 30.21 4.53
N SER A 1185 15.89 31.36 4.39
CA SER A 1185 16.45 32.69 4.68
C SER A 1185 16.92 32.84 6.13
N ALA A 1186 16.22 32.20 7.07
CA ALA A 1186 16.61 32.05 8.47
C ALA A 1186 18.04 31.53 8.67
N ASP A 1187 18.44 30.60 7.81
CA ASP A 1187 19.70 29.86 7.90
C ASP A 1187 20.72 30.36 6.85
N GLY A 1188 20.49 31.53 6.22
CA GLY A 1188 21.45 32.19 5.30
C GLY A 1188 21.21 32.00 3.80
N GLY A 1189 20.14 31.29 3.40
CA GLY A 1189 19.61 31.28 2.03
C GLY A 1189 20.56 30.81 0.92
N ILE A 1190 20.34 31.30 -0.31
CA ILE A 1190 21.07 30.81 -1.49
C ILE A 1190 22.58 31.07 -1.41
N LYS A 1191 23.03 32.09 -0.67
CA LYS A 1191 24.46 32.40 -0.46
C LYS A 1191 25.21 31.25 0.22
N ARG A 1192 24.47 30.36 0.90
CA ARG A 1192 24.97 29.13 1.50
C ARG A 1192 24.72 27.87 0.67
N LEU A 1193 23.93 27.92 -0.40
CA LEU A 1193 23.85 26.79 -1.33
C LEU A 1193 25.22 26.63 -1.98
N VAL A 1194 25.88 25.49 -1.74
CA VAL A 1194 27.25 25.20 -2.22
C VAL A 1194 27.28 24.10 -3.29
N TRP A 1195 26.24 23.27 -3.36
CA TRP A 1195 26.15 22.16 -4.30
C TRP A 1195 24.71 21.87 -4.72
N MET A 1196 24.50 21.63 -6.01
CA MET A 1196 23.21 21.28 -6.59
C MET A 1196 23.44 20.32 -7.75
N THR A 1197 22.57 19.32 -7.92
CA THR A 1197 22.62 18.41 -9.06
C THR A 1197 22.53 19.16 -10.40
N LYS A 1198 23.29 18.73 -11.40
CA LYS A 1198 23.36 19.44 -12.69
C LYS A 1198 21.98 19.55 -13.36
N GLU A 1199 21.20 18.47 -13.38
CA GLU A 1199 19.82 18.45 -13.90
C GLU A 1199 18.94 19.51 -13.21
N LEU A 1200 19.04 19.64 -11.88
CA LEU A 1200 18.24 20.62 -11.13
C LEU A 1200 18.71 22.04 -11.43
N LYS A 1201 20.02 22.28 -11.50
CA LYS A 1201 20.65 23.56 -11.85
C LYS A 1201 20.24 24.01 -13.25
N GLU A 1202 20.28 23.11 -14.23
CA GLU A 1202 19.81 23.33 -15.60
C GLU A 1202 18.29 23.56 -15.67
N SER A 1203 17.48 22.81 -14.89
CA SER A 1203 16.01 22.97 -14.87
C SER A 1203 15.51 24.27 -14.22
N LEU A 1204 16.30 24.86 -13.33
CA LEU A 1204 16.03 26.19 -12.75
C LEU A 1204 16.63 27.31 -13.60
N GLY A 1205 17.74 27.03 -14.30
CA GLY A 1205 18.28 27.83 -15.40
C GLY A 1205 18.41 29.31 -15.09
N ASP A 1206 17.86 30.15 -15.96
CA ASP A 1206 18.03 31.61 -15.89
C ASP A 1206 17.28 32.24 -14.70
N LYS A 1207 16.21 31.62 -14.19
CA LYS A 1207 15.54 32.04 -12.94
C LYS A 1207 16.50 31.96 -11.75
N PHE A 1208 17.41 30.98 -11.74
CA PHE A 1208 18.40 30.83 -10.68
C PHE A 1208 19.54 31.85 -10.81
N LYS A 1209 20.00 32.16 -12.03
CA LYS A 1209 20.96 33.26 -12.29
C LYS A 1209 20.40 34.61 -11.85
N LYS A 1210 19.17 34.93 -12.26
CA LYS A 1210 18.44 36.15 -11.88
C LYS A 1210 18.33 36.30 -10.36
N ARG A 1211 18.08 35.21 -9.64
CA ARG A 1211 18.04 35.21 -8.16
C ARG A 1211 19.43 35.37 -7.50
N CYS A 1212 20.50 34.94 -8.18
CA CYS A 1212 21.89 35.19 -7.73
C CYS A 1212 22.32 36.65 -7.96
N GLU A 1213 21.90 37.26 -9.07
CA GLU A 1213 22.03 38.71 -9.32
C GLU A 1213 21.31 39.54 -8.23
N GLU A 1214 20.06 39.21 -7.90
CA GLU A 1214 19.31 39.88 -6.82
C GLU A 1214 20.01 39.84 -5.44
N GLU A 1215 20.74 38.77 -5.16
CA GLU A 1215 21.50 38.63 -3.90
C GLU A 1215 22.86 39.35 -3.92
N GLY A 1216 23.23 39.98 -5.05
CA GLY A 1216 24.49 40.68 -5.23
C GLY A 1216 25.68 39.78 -5.53
N ILE A 1217 25.45 38.52 -5.94
CA ILE A 1217 26.50 37.54 -6.26
C ILE A 1217 26.15 36.85 -7.60
N PRO A 1218 26.23 37.56 -8.74
CA PRO A 1218 25.77 37.04 -10.03
C PRO A 1218 26.51 35.78 -10.48
N ASP A 1219 27.79 35.64 -10.12
CA ASP A 1219 28.64 34.49 -10.43
C ASP A 1219 28.43 33.28 -9.49
N LEU A 1220 27.44 33.34 -8.58
CA LEU A 1220 27.18 32.26 -7.61
C LEU A 1220 26.77 30.94 -8.29
N VAL A 1221 26.06 30.98 -9.41
CA VAL A 1221 25.67 29.76 -10.16
C VAL A 1221 26.89 28.98 -10.64
N ASP A 1222 27.93 29.68 -11.09
CA ASP A 1222 29.20 29.11 -11.54
C ASP A 1222 30.14 28.74 -10.38
N LYS A 1223 29.89 29.27 -9.16
CA LYS A 1223 30.58 28.90 -7.92
C LYS A 1223 29.93 27.71 -7.20
N ILE A 1224 28.67 27.41 -7.50
CA ILE A 1224 27.97 26.23 -6.96
C ILE A 1224 28.43 25.00 -7.73
N ALA A 1225 28.99 24.03 -7.01
CA ALA A 1225 29.38 22.76 -7.61
C ALA A 1225 28.15 21.89 -7.98
N ASP A 1226 28.40 20.88 -8.80
CA ASP A 1226 27.49 19.78 -9.11
C ASP A 1226 28.30 18.47 -9.17
N GLU A 1227 27.66 17.35 -9.53
CA GLU A 1227 28.29 16.04 -9.61
C GLU A 1227 29.44 15.94 -10.62
N THR A 1228 29.58 16.90 -11.56
CA THR A 1228 30.71 16.95 -12.49
C THR A 1228 31.93 17.70 -11.91
N VAL A 1229 31.72 18.42 -10.81
CA VAL A 1229 32.73 19.27 -10.14
C VAL A 1229 33.21 18.66 -8.82
N ALA A 1230 32.29 18.16 -7.99
CA ALA A 1230 32.59 17.56 -6.69
C ALA A 1230 31.54 16.51 -6.31
N THR A 1231 32.00 15.34 -5.84
CA THR A 1231 31.14 14.24 -5.35
C THR A 1231 31.29 14.00 -3.86
N THR A 1232 32.27 14.64 -3.23
CA THR A 1232 32.62 14.55 -1.81
C THR A 1232 32.73 15.94 -1.18
N THR A 1233 32.57 16.03 0.14
CA THR A 1233 32.80 17.27 0.91
C THR A 1233 34.23 17.82 0.76
N GLU A 1234 35.23 16.96 0.55
CA GLU A 1234 36.65 17.35 0.45
C GLU A 1234 36.98 17.99 -0.91
N GLU A 1235 36.50 17.40 -2.01
CA GLU A 1235 36.53 18.00 -3.35
C GLU A 1235 35.74 19.31 -3.36
N LEU A 1236 34.55 19.32 -2.75
CA LEU A 1236 33.69 20.48 -2.65
C LEU A 1236 34.39 21.62 -1.90
N LEU A 1237 34.90 21.40 -0.69
CA LEU A 1237 35.60 22.44 0.08
C LEU A 1237 36.81 23.00 -0.70
N SER A 1238 37.58 22.13 -1.36
CA SER A 1238 38.71 22.53 -2.22
C SER A 1238 38.27 23.40 -3.41
N TYR A 1239 37.14 23.08 -4.02
CA TYR A 1239 36.53 23.87 -5.10
C TYR A 1239 36.00 25.21 -4.58
N LEU A 1240 35.23 25.22 -3.50
CA LEU A 1240 34.67 26.43 -2.86
C LEU A 1240 35.78 27.42 -2.45
N GLN A 1241 36.92 26.93 -1.96
CA GLN A 1241 38.10 27.75 -1.69
C GLN A 1241 38.71 28.32 -2.98
N LYS A 1242 38.87 27.50 -4.02
CA LYS A 1242 39.39 27.92 -5.33
C LYS A 1242 38.53 29.00 -6.00
N VAL A 1243 37.20 28.89 -5.91
CA VAL A 1243 36.26 29.85 -6.53
C VAL A 1243 35.82 30.98 -5.59
N LYS A 1244 36.31 31.01 -4.34
CA LYS A 1244 35.93 31.96 -3.28
C LYS A 1244 34.41 32.03 -3.08
N HIS A 1245 33.83 30.91 -2.65
CA HIS A 1245 32.40 30.80 -2.41
C HIS A 1245 31.97 31.55 -1.13
N PRO A 1246 30.93 32.40 -1.18
CA PRO A 1246 30.53 33.27 -0.06
C PRO A 1246 30.24 32.53 1.26
N ALA A 1247 29.67 31.32 1.20
CA ALA A 1247 29.43 30.48 2.38
C ALA A 1247 30.64 30.33 3.34
N LEU A 1248 31.87 30.35 2.82
CA LEU A 1248 33.10 30.21 3.61
C LEU A 1248 33.47 31.46 4.42
N GLU A 1249 32.90 32.62 4.07
CA GLU A 1249 33.14 33.91 4.73
C GLU A 1249 31.96 34.34 5.63
N MET A 1250 30.88 33.57 5.65
CA MET A 1250 29.71 33.77 6.52
C MET A 1250 29.92 33.15 7.91
N GLU A 1251 29.17 33.63 8.92
CA GLU A 1251 29.14 33.03 10.27
C GLU A 1251 28.86 31.51 10.24
N PRO A 1252 29.33 30.71 11.22
CA PRO A 1252 29.04 29.28 11.30
C PRO A 1252 27.54 28.95 11.42
N LEU A 1253 27.11 27.88 10.76
CA LEU A 1253 25.74 27.33 10.89
C LEU A 1253 25.47 26.53 12.17
N ILE A 1254 26.52 26.08 12.88
CA ILE A 1254 26.46 25.15 14.03
C ILE A 1254 27.53 25.56 15.06
#